data_AF-A0A3S2UKE3-F1
#
_entry.id   AF-A0A3S2UKE3-F1
#
_cell.length_a   1.000
_cell.length_b   1.000
_cell.length_c   1.000
_cell.angle_alpha   90.00
_cell.angle_beta   90.00
_cell.angle_gamma   90.00
#
_symmetry.space_group_name_H-M   'P 1'
#
loop_
_entity.id
_entity.type
_entity.pdbx_description
1 polymer ?
#
loop_
_entity_poly.entity_id
_entity_poly.type
_entity_poly.pdbx_seq_one_letter_code
_entity_poly.pdbx_strand_id
1 'polypeptide(L)'
;MKPKKTSSFIILFFVAQSITLPSLCQSRLNFNRAPLKQDVYIQLPLGSIKAKGWLLKQLELQKSGATGHAEELYPGKDDLGPDADWLGGTGNSWEKAPYYLKGLVALAYTLDDAELKAKAQKWIDYTLNHQQENGLFGSPKMKDWWPRMPFMYALQSYYEATNDARVIPFLSKYLKYELANLDADPLRDWGKARAGDNMEIALWLYNKTGDAYLVDLVKKLQSQAYPWADIHNNNEFFYFGRDFHPRHMVSVAQALKFPVVYSQIDTSPYYANAMQNGINNIMRDHGLPQGLSSGTEFLAGRSSVQGVETCTVVEWMQSLETAFRITPDASLGDQLEKIAFNALPAQFSKDFKNHTYYTLPNQVQALPGPHGFNQDYANGIVPSPYSGYPCCRYNMHMGWPYFVKNSWSATPDGGLAVSIYAPMEVTAPVQNTRIKIQEDTNYPFEEQIRLKLTLQQPALFPLHLRIPGWCTKPQVLVNGKEIAGVKPGQMLVVNRKWNSNDKIVLNFPMHLAVKPQVNNAVSIERGPLVYALKIQESVKNVKEFPVKGFFETEISPASAWNYGLLLDKTSLEKNIIVVKGPMPENPFVQNVTPVILKLKAKRIPSWTIDDNKIAALDVPFSPVASAEKTEEVTLVPFGSENLRVTIFPTIGKPQYITSSYKETFDNNSMPQSLVFYGGGWFCKDKAIHTAANEDGKSGRGTKVIATGTRFSNLTYTADVSVNSTGDAGLVFRVTEAAIGSDAYKGYYVGLNAETGTIQFGKASNSKWVVISSAKYPLEMNKSYKVTIKAVNDKFDVFINDEKKAVISAKDSEYKTGSIGLRAYNALASADNISVTAL
;
A
#
# COMPACT_ATOMS: atom_id res chain seq x y z
N MET A 1 -60.46 -51.56 -55.09
CA MET A 1 -59.88 -50.34 -54.48
C MET A 1 -59.99 -50.46 -52.97
N LYS A 2 -58.88 -50.38 -52.23
CA LYS A 2 -58.93 -50.29 -50.75
C LYS A 2 -59.40 -48.90 -50.33
N PRO A 3 -60.17 -48.82 -49.24
CA PRO A 3 -59.85 -47.89 -48.17
C PRO A 3 -59.64 -48.63 -46.84
N LYS A 4 -58.63 -48.17 -46.08
CA LYS A 4 -58.32 -48.59 -44.71
C LYS A 4 -59.20 -47.79 -43.74
N LYS A 5 -59.77 -48.48 -42.74
CA LYS A 5 -60.38 -47.88 -41.55
C LYS A 5 -59.38 -47.89 -40.38
N THR A 6 -59.53 -46.84 -39.59
CA THR A 6 -58.91 -46.41 -38.34
C THR A 6 -59.11 -47.38 -37.17
N SER A 7 -58.12 -47.42 -36.25
CA SER A 7 -58.34 -47.59 -34.81
C SER A 7 -57.23 -46.86 -34.03
N SER A 8 -57.65 -46.03 -33.07
CA SER A 8 -56.82 -45.24 -32.16
C SER A 8 -56.21 -46.11 -31.05
N PHE A 9 -54.96 -45.84 -30.68
CA PHE A 9 -54.35 -46.29 -29.43
C PHE A 9 -53.88 -45.08 -28.62
N ILE A 10 -54.34 -45.00 -27.38
CA ILE A 10 -53.92 -44.05 -26.35
C ILE A 10 -52.63 -44.58 -25.71
N ILE A 11 -51.56 -43.79 -25.72
CA ILE A 11 -50.31 -44.08 -25.01
C ILE A 11 -50.29 -43.22 -23.74
N LEU A 12 -50.40 -43.89 -22.58
CA LEU A 12 -50.11 -43.31 -21.27
C LEU A 12 -48.59 -43.15 -21.11
N PHE A 13 -48.09 -41.92 -21.00
CA PHE A 13 -46.75 -41.63 -20.51
C PHE A 13 -46.80 -41.47 -18.98
N PHE A 14 -46.26 -42.43 -18.23
CA PHE A 14 -45.92 -42.25 -16.83
C PHE A 14 -44.61 -41.44 -16.76
N VAL A 15 -44.71 -40.18 -16.37
CA VAL A 15 -43.56 -39.33 -16.04
C VAL A 15 -43.09 -39.73 -14.64
N ALA A 16 -41.94 -40.40 -14.56
CA ALA A 16 -41.24 -40.60 -13.31
C ALA A 16 -40.63 -39.26 -12.86
N GLN A 17 -41.29 -38.56 -11.93
CA GLN A 17 -40.69 -37.45 -11.21
C GLN A 17 -39.65 -38.02 -10.23
N SER A 18 -38.38 -37.98 -10.63
CA SER A 18 -37.26 -38.10 -9.70
C SER A 18 -37.23 -36.86 -8.80
N ILE A 19 -37.78 -37.00 -7.60
CA ILE A 19 -37.58 -36.04 -6.51
C ILE A 19 -36.09 -36.10 -6.14
N THR A 20 -35.30 -35.18 -6.68
CA THR A 20 -33.95 -34.92 -6.20
C THR A 20 -34.06 -34.22 -4.85
N LEU A 21 -33.83 -34.97 -3.77
CA LEU A 21 -33.52 -34.41 -2.46
C LEU A 21 -32.38 -33.40 -2.63
N PRO A 22 -32.52 -32.13 -2.19
CA PRO A 22 -31.42 -31.19 -2.18
C PRO A 22 -30.31 -31.78 -1.30
N SER A 23 -29.11 -31.90 -1.83
CA SER A 23 -27.97 -32.33 -1.04
C SER A 23 -27.75 -31.32 0.10
N LEU A 24 -27.70 -31.82 1.34
CA LEU A 24 -27.53 -31.05 2.56
C LEU A 24 -26.17 -30.32 2.68
N CYS A 25 -25.36 -30.25 1.61
CA CYS A 25 -24.03 -29.61 1.63
C CYS A 25 -23.93 -28.30 0.84
N GLN A 26 -24.86 -28.01 -0.08
CA GLN A 26 -24.78 -26.82 -0.96
C GLN A 26 -25.44 -25.55 -0.40
N SER A 27 -26.20 -25.62 0.69
CA SER A 27 -27.10 -24.52 1.11
C SER A 27 -26.48 -23.33 1.84
N ARG A 28 -25.14 -23.18 1.90
CA ARG A 28 -24.51 -22.12 2.72
C ARG A 28 -23.65 -21.11 1.97
N LEU A 29 -23.36 -21.33 0.70
CA LEU A 29 -22.56 -20.43 -0.12
C LEU A 29 -23.46 -19.59 -1.02
N ASN A 30 -23.43 -18.27 -0.85
CA ASN A 30 -24.24 -17.32 -1.62
C ASN A 30 -23.36 -16.66 -2.68
N PHE A 31 -23.38 -17.20 -3.90
CA PHE A 31 -22.75 -16.58 -5.05
C PHE A 31 -23.53 -15.34 -5.51
N ASN A 32 -22.92 -14.58 -6.42
CA ASN A 32 -23.53 -13.36 -6.95
C ASN A 32 -24.91 -13.64 -7.57
N ARG A 33 -25.92 -12.89 -7.15
CA ARG A 33 -27.26 -12.92 -7.75
C ARG A 33 -27.34 -11.99 -8.96
N ALA A 34 -28.11 -12.36 -9.98
CA ALA A 34 -28.41 -11.45 -11.08
C ALA A 34 -29.10 -10.17 -10.53
N PRO A 35 -28.71 -8.95 -10.96
CA PRO A 35 -27.97 -8.66 -12.19
C PRO A 35 -26.45 -8.59 -12.03
N LEU A 36 -25.88 -8.96 -10.87
CA LEU A 36 -24.44 -8.88 -10.66
C LEU A 36 -23.67 -9.85 -11.56
N LYS A 37 -22.42 -9.49 -11.90
CA LYS A 37 -21.42 -10.35 -12.55
C LYS A 37 -21.37 -11.73 -11.87
N GLN A 38 -21.48 -12.81 -12.64
CA GLN A 38 -21.68 -14.18 -12.11
C GLN A 38 -20.37 -14.96 -11.90
N ASP A 39 -19.31 -14.65 -12.64
CA ASP A 39 -17.98 -15.25 -12.57
C ASP A 39 -17.12 -14.64 -11.46
N VAL A 40 -17.68 -14.58 -10.24
CA VAL A 40 -17.05 -14.00 -9.05
C VAL A 40 -16.87 -15.09 -8.00
N TYR A 41 -15.66 -15.19 -7.43
CA TYR A 41 -15.39 -16.05 -6.28
C TYR A 41 -15.97 -15.43 -5.02
N ILE A 42 -16.27 -16.27 -4.03
CA ILE A 42 -16.79 -15.81 -2.75
C ILE A 42 -15.92 -16.25 -1.60
N GLN A 43 -15.88 -15.41 -0.58
CA GLN A 43 -15.16 -15.70 0.66
C GLN A 43 -15.73 -16.97 1.30
N LEU A 44 -14.86 -17.80 1.86
CA LEU A 44 -15.28 -18.89 2.74
C LEU A 44 -15.75 -18.31 4.10
N PRO A 45 -16.63 -19.04 4.83
CA PRO A 45 -17.01 -18.68 6.19
C PRO A 45 -15.79 -18.48 7.09
N LEU A 46 -15.83 -17.50 8.00
CA LEU A 46 -14.71 -17.24 8.90
C LEU A 46 -14.49 -18.46 9.82
N GLY A 47 -13.25 -18.91 9.92
CA GLY A 47 -12.87 -20.16 10.61
C GLY A 47 -12.76 -21.38 9.69
N SER A 48 -13.17 -21.28 8.41
CA SER A 48 -12.88 -22.32 7.40
C SER A 48 -11.39 -22.44 7.08
N ILE A 49 -10.60 -21.39 7.29
CA ILE A 49 -9.16 -21.37 7.05
C ILE A 49 -8.48 -21.12 8.40
N LYS A 50 -7.58 -22.02 8.79
CA LYS A 50 -6.79 -21.91 10.03
C LYS A 50 -5.31 -21.79 9.69
N ALA A 51 -4.64 -20.81 10.30
CA ALA A 51 -3.19 -20.69 10.23
C ALA A 51 -2.49 -21.90 10.87
N LYS A 52 -1.31 -22.24 10.36
CA LYS A 52 -0.38 -23.25 10.89
C LYS A 52 1.05 -22.67 10.90
N GLY A 53 2.01 -23.42 11.44
CA GLY A 53 3.44 -23.09 11.38
C GLY A 53 3.74 -21.66 11.82
N TRP A 54 4.60 -20.97 11.05
CA TRP A 54 5.01 -19.61 11.37
C TRP A 54 3.86 -18.60 11.33
N LEU A 55 2.85 -18.81 10.49
CA LEU A 55 1.71 -17.90 10.38
C LEU A 55 0.86 -17.97 11.64
N LEU A 56 0.60 -19.17 12.16
CA LEU A 56 -0.08 -19.34 13.45
C LEU A 56 0.66 -18.58 14.56
N LYS A 57 1.99 -18.67 14.57
CA LYS A 57 2.80 -17.92 15.54
C LYS A 57 2.57 -16.41 15.45
N GLN A 58 2.44 -15.84 14.25
CA GLN A 58 2.14 -14.41 14.11
C GLN A 58 0.78 -14.04 14.70
N LEU A 59 -0.24 -14.86 14.50
CA LEU A 59 -1.57 -14.63 15.09
C LEU A 59 -1.54 -14.76 16.63
N GLU A 60 -0.78 -15.71 17.16
CA GLU A 60 -0.59 -15.89 18.61
C GLU A 60 0.17 -14.72 19.24
N LEU A 61 1.20 -14.20 18.57
CA LEU A 61 1.90 -12.99 19.00
C LEU A 61 0.99 -11.77 18.94
N GLN A 62 0.15 -11.68 17.91
CA GLN A 62 -0.84 -10.61 17.83
C GLN A 62 -1.87 -10.69 18.97
N LYS A 63 -2.31 -11.90 19.35
CA LYS A 63 -3.16 -12.14 20.53
C LYS A 63 -2.45 -11.71 21.81
N SER A 64 -1.22 -12.16 22.06
CA SER A 64 -0.49 -11.87 23.30
C SER A 64 0.15 -10.48 23.35
N GLY A 65 0.16 -9.77 22.21
CA GLY A 65 0.64 -8.41 22.03
C GLY A 65 -0.50 -7.40 21.92
N ALA A 66 -0.38 -6.48 20.97
CA ALA A 66 -1.22 -5.30 20.89
C ALA A 66 -2.73 -5.58 20.75
N THR A 67 -3.16 -6.69 20.12
CA THR A 67 -4.61 -6.92 19.90
C THR A 67 -5.31 -7.39 21.17
N GLY A 68 -4.72 -8.33 21.90
CA GLY A 68 -5.28 -8.81 23.17
C GLY A 68 -5.24 -7.75 24.25
N HIS A 69 -4.23 -6.88 24.25
CA HIS A 69 -4.07 -5.83 25.26
C HIS A 69 -4.61 -4.44 24.84
N ALA A 70 -5.24 -4.30 23.68
CA ALA A 70 -5.69 -2.99 23.18
C ALA A 70 -6.63 -2.25 24.17
N GLU A 71 -7.60 -2.96 24.76
CA GLU A 71 -8.53 -2.34 25.73
C GLU A 71 -7.82 -1.91 27.03
N GLU A 72 -6.73 -2.59 27.42
CA GLU A 72 -5.92 -2.23 28.59
C GLU A 72 -4.96 -1.08 28.28
N LEU A 73 -4.43 -1.04 27.05
CA LEU A 73 -3.57 0.04 26.56
C LEU A 73 -4.36 1.32 26.36
N TYR A 74 -5.61 1.25 25.90
CA TYR A 74 -6.44 2.41 25.53
C TYR A 74 -7.79 2.40 26.28
N PRO A 75 -7.79 2.46 27.63
CA PRO A 75 -9.00 2.28 28.45
C PRO A 75 -9.86 3.55 28.54
N GLY A 76 -9.50 4.61 27.81
CA GLY A 76 -10.22 5.88 27.83
C GLY A 76 -11.60 5.78 27.20
N LYS A 77 -12.52 6.64 27.64
CA LYS A 77 -13.87 6.77 27.05
C LYS A 77 -13.83 7.09 25.56
N ASP A 78 -12.82 7.82 25.10
CA ASP A 78 -12.65 8.20 23.69
C ASP A 78 -11.89 7.14 22.87
N ASP A 79 -11.67 5.96 23.44
CA ASP A 79 -10.95 4.83 22.86
C ASP A 79 -11.74 3.51 23.07
N LEU A 80 -11.17 2.53 23.78
CA LEU A 80 -11.72 1.17 23.95
C LEU A 80 -12.21 0.89 25.39
N GLY A 81 -12.39 1.94 26.18
CA GLY A 81 -12.85 1.86 27.57
C GLY A 81 -14.31 1.46 27.73
N PRO A 82 -14.76 1.20 28.97
CA PRO A 82 -16.15 0.84 29.28
C PRO A 82 -17.15 1.96 28.94
N ASP A 83 -16.72 3.23 28.98
CA ASP A 83 -17.54 4.41 28.66
C ASP A 83 -17.44 4.83 27.17
N ALA A 84 -16.95 3.94 26.30
CA ALA A 84 -16.96 4.17 24.86
C ALA A 84 -18.38 4.37 24.35
N ASP A 85 -18.57 5.33 23.45
CA ASP A 85 -19.90 5.65 22.91
C ASP A 85 -20.48 4.51 22.03
N TRP A 86 -19.61 3.69 21.43
CA TRP A 86 -20.00 2.41 20.80
C TRP A 86 -20.51 1.33 21.79
N LEU A 87 -20.41 1.57 23.11
CA LEU A 87 -21.04 0.80 24.19
C LEU A 87 -22.09 1.61 24.96
N GLY A 88 -22.56 2.73 24.40
CA GLY A 88 -23.59 3.59 25.01
C GLY A 88 -23.08 4.66 25.95
N GLY A 89 -21.75 4.79 26.08
CA GLY A 89 -21.14 5.80 26.91
C GLY A 89 -21.16 7.21 26.30
N THR A 90 -20.27 8.08 26.79
CA THR A 90 -20.21 9.51 26.40
C THR A 90 -18.95 9.87 25.62
N GLY A 91 -18.15 8.88 25.25
CA GLY A 91 -16.92 9.07 24.51
C GLY A 91 -17.10 9.42 23.04
N ASN A 92 -16.03 9.22 22.28
CA ASN A 92 -15.97 9.47 20.85
C ASN A 92 -16.63 8.33 20.04
N SER A 93 -17.55 8.71 19.14
CA SER A 93 -18.31 7.79 18.29
C SER A 93 -17.64 7.39 16.98
N TRP A 94 -16.45 7.93 16.66
CA TRP A 94 -15.86 7.83 15.33
C TRP A 94 -15.14 6.48 15.14
N GLU A 95 -13.90 6.45 14.67
CA GLU A 95 -13.33 5.28 14.01
C GLU A 95 -12.71 4.18 14.87
N LYS A 96 -12.27 4.52 16.09
CA LYS A 96 -11.29 3.71 16.82
C LYS A 96 -11.82 2.33 17.20
N ALA A 97 -12.98 2.26 17.85
CA ALA A 97 -13.60 1.00 18.22
C ALA A 97 -14.04 0.17 17.00
N PRO A 98 -14.68 0.74 15.95
CA PRO A 98 -14.99 0.02 14.71
C PRO A 98 -13.77 -0.64 14.05
N TYR A 99 -12.66 0.10 13.91
CA TYR A 99 -11.43 -0.45 13.32
C TYR A 99 -10.83 -1.56 14.17
N TYR A 100 -10.74 -1.36 15.49
CA TYR A 100 -10.30 -2.40 16.41
C TYR A 100 -11.14 -3.67 16.27
N LEU A 101 -12.46 -3.52 16.29
CA LEU A 101 -13.40 -4.64 16.25
C LEU A 101 -13.30 -5.42 14.92
N LYS A 102 -13.11 -4.72 13.79
CA LYS A 102 -12.89 -5.32 12.47
C LYS A 102 -11.77 -6.35 12.49
N GLY A 103 -10.63 -6.00 13.10
CA GLY A 103 -9.49 -6.92 13.26
C GLY A 103 -9.69 -7.95 14.38
N LEU A 104 -10.23 -7.55 15.53
CA LEU A 104 -10.45 -8.41 16.69
C LEU A 104 -11.36 -9.59 16.35
N VAL A 105 -12.50 -9.37 15.68
CA VAL A 105 -13.42 -10.44 15.28
C VAL A 105 -12.70 -11.43 14.36
N ALA A 106 -11.98 -10.94 13.34
CA ALA A 106 -11.25 -11.83 12.45
C ALA A 106 -10.21 -12.69 13.21
N LEU A 107 -9.44 -12.09 14.13
CA LEU A 107 -8.44 -12.82 14.92
C LEU A 107 -9.08 -13.85 15.86
N ALA A 108 -10.10 -13.44 16.61
CA ALA A 108 -10.77 -14.25 17.63
C ALA A 108 -11.32 -15.57 17.05
N TYR A 109 -12.01 -15.48 15.91
CA TYR A 109 -12.62 -16.66 15.29
C TYR A 109 -11.65 -17.45 14.43
N THR A 110 -10.59 -16.83 13.89
CA THR A 110 -9.52 -17.57 13.19
C THR A 110 -8.71 -18.44 14.15
N LEU A 111 -8.38 -17.90 15.33
CA LEU A 111 -7.68 -18.64 16.40
C LEU A 111 -8.60 -19.57 17.19
N ASP A 112 -9.93 -19.44 17.04
CA ASP A 112 -10.92 -20.13 17.85
C ASP A 112 -10.79 -19.81 19.36
N ASP A 113 -10.35 -18.59 19.68
CA ASP A 113 -9.94 -18.20 21.03
C ASP A 113 -11.09 -17.68 21.90
N ALA A 114 -11.30 -18.28 23.07
CA ALA A 114 -12.44 -17.95 23.93
C ALA A 114 -12.37 -16.54 24.53
N GLU A 115 -11.18 -16.08 24.94
CA GLU A 115 -11.00 -14.77 25.57
C GLU A 115 -11.21 -13.63 24.56
N LEU A 116 -10.60 -13.74 23.37
CA LEU A 116 -10.81 -12.76 22.32
C LEU A 116 -12.25 -12.73 21.81
N LYS A 117 -12.92 -13.89 21.73
CA LYS A 117 -14.35 -13.96 21.38
C LYS A 117 -15.20 -13.22 22.42
N ALA A 118 -14.93 -13.41 23.71
CA ALA A 118 -15.64 -12.69 24.76
C ALA A 118 -15.44 -11.17 24.64
N LYS A 119 -14.21 -10.71 24.36
CA LYS A 119 -13.94 -9.28 24.10
C LYS A 119 -14.75 -8.76 22.91
N ALA A 120 -14.76 -9.48 21.78
CA ALA A 120 -15.51 -9.09 20.59
C ALA A 120 -17.03 -9.08 20.84
N GLN A 121 -17.55 -10.12 21.50
CA GLN A 121 -18.98 -10.33 21.74
C GLN A 121 -19.60 -9.18 22.52
N LYS A 122 -18.87 -8.58 23.48
CA LYS A 122 -19.28 -7.37 24.21
C LYS A 122 -19.75 -6.25 23.27
N TRP A 123 -18.95 -5.92 22.26
CA TRP A 123 -19.25 -4.84 21.31
C TRP A 123 -20.34 -5.22 20.31
N ILE A 124 -20.33 -6.48 19.87
CA ILE A 124 -21.29 -7.03 18.91
C ILE A 124 -22.70 -7.07 19.53
N ASP A 125 -22.84 -7.63 20.74
CA ASP A 125 -24.14 -7.73 21.41
C ASP A 125 -24.70 -6.36 21.77
N TYR A 126 -23.87 -5.46 22.28
CA TYR A 126 -24.33 -4.11 22.54
C TYR A 126 -24.90 -3.48 21.26
N THR A 127 -24.15 -3.55 20.15
CA THR A 127 -24.58 -2.92 18.90
C THR A 127 -25.85 -3.55 18.32
N LEU A 128 -25.92 -4.88 18.25
CA LEU A 128 -27.10 -5.60 17.72
C LEU A 128 -28.35 -5.35 18.55
N ASN A 129 -28.22 -5.16 19.87
CA ASN A 129 -29.36 -4.95 20.78
C ASN A 129 -29.79 -3.47 20.91
N HIS A 130 -29.03 -2.52 20.35
CA HIS A 130 -29.28 -1.08 20.50
C HIS A 130 -29.45 -0.34 19.16
N GLN A 131 -29.88 -1.04 18.11
CA GLN A 131 -30.31 -0.38 16.87
C GLN A 131 -31.57 0.45 17.11
N GLN A 132 -31.59 1.69 16.61
CA GLN A 132 -32.76 2.56 16.72
C GLN A 132 -33.94 2.00 15.89
N GLU A 133 -35.16 2.44 16.20
CA GLU A 133 -36.38 2.01 15.50
C GLU A 133 -36.35 2.32 14.00
N ASN A 134 -35.68 3.40 13.59
CA ASN A 134 -35.53 3.79 12.19
C ASN A 134 -34.43 3.00 11.43
N GLY A 135 -33.58 2.22 12.12
CA GLY A 135 -32.47 1.46 11.54
C GLY A 135 -31.08 2.04 11.77
N LEU A 136 -30.97 3.27 12.26
CA LEU A 136 -29.69 3.85 12.63
C LEU A 136 -29.04 3.06 13.76
N PHE A 137 -27.74 2.76 13.65
CA PHE A 137 -26.95 2.17 14.72
C PHE A 137 -25.73 3.03 15.05
N GLY A 138 -25.16 2.81 16.24
CA GLY A 138 -24.20 3.74 16.84
C GLY A 138 -24.86 5.06 17.25
N SER A 139 -24.06 5.98 17.78
CA SER A 139 -24.60 7.20 18.36
C SER A 139 -25.22 8.15 17.32
N PRO A 140 -26.40 8.74 17.62
CA PRO A 140 -27.05 9.72 16.75
C PRO A 140 -26.27 11.05 16.67
N LYS A 141 -25.31 11.26 17.58
CA LYS A 141 -24.36 12.38 17.53
C LYS A 141 -23.38 12.24 16.37
N MET A 142 -23.08 11.01 15.94
CA MET A 142 -22.21 10.75 14.80
C MET A 142 -22.92 11.07 13.49
N LYS A 143 -22.59 12.23 12.93
CA LYS A 143 -23.09 12.72 11.62
C LYS A 143 -22.27 12.23 10.43
N ASP A 144 -21.27 11.40 10.68
CA ASP A 144 -20.43 10.83 9.64
C ASP A 144 -20.88 9.40 9.36
N TRP A 145 -21.04 9.07 8.08
CA TRP A 145 -21.48 7.74 7.64
C TRP A 145 -20.37 6.70 7.81
N TRP A 146 -19.12 7.11 7.60
CA TRP A 146 -18.06 6.15 7.35
C TRP A 146 -17.67 5.29 8.55
N PRO A 147 -17.70 5.71 9.84
CA PRO A 147 -17.26 4.83 10.93
C PRO A 147 -18.13 3.57 11.10
N ARG A 148 -19.34 3.58 10.55
CA ARG A 148 -20.22 2.41 10.47
C ARG A 148 -19.70 1.37 9.48
N MET A 149 -18.97 1.76 8.44
CA MET A 149 -18.42 0.86 7.42
C MET A 149 -17.45 -0.19 7.99
N PRO A 150 -16.39 0.15 8.74
CA PRO A 150 -15.54 -0.86 9.39
C PRO A 150 -16.31 -1.70 10.43
N PHE A 151 -17.30 -1.12 11.13
CA PHE A 151 -18.15 -1.90 12.05
C PHE A 151 -18.98 -2.94 11.28
N MET A 152 -19.53 -2.59 10.12
CA MET A 152 -20.26 -3.53 9.27
C MET A 152 -19.37 -4.68 8.77
N TYR A 153 -18.08 -4.45 8.47
CA TYR A 153 -17.14 -5.55 8.21
C TYR A 153 -16.94 -6.47 9.41
N ALA A 154 -16.94 -5.92 10.63
CA ALA A 154 -16.90 -6.72 11.85
C ALA A 154 -18.16 -7.59 12.00
N LEU A 155 -19.35 -7.02 11.76
CA LEU A 155 -20.62 -7.75 11.77
C LEU A 155 -20.70 -8.81 10.67
N GLN A 156 -20.20 -8.50 9.46
CA GLN A 156 -20.08 -9.45 8.36
C GLN A 156 -19.20 -10.63 8.78
N SER A 157 -18.00 -10.35 9.30
CA SER A 157 -17.05 -11.37 9.76
C SER A 157 -17.64 -12.22 10.91
N TYR A 158 -18.36 -11.58 11.83
CA TYR A 158 -19.07 -12.23 12.92
C TYR A 158 -20.17 -13.17 12.41
N TYR A 159 -20.99 -12.71 11.47
CA TYR A 159 -22.02 -13.53 10.83
C TYR A 159 -21.40 -14.73 10.12
N GLU A 160 -20.34 -14.53 9.34
CA GLU A 160 -19.66 -15.61 8.63
C GLU A 160 -19.04 -16.65 9.58
N ALA A 161 -18.73 -16.29 10.84
CA ALA A 161 -18.26 -17.24 11.85
C ALA A 161 -19.39 -17.94 12.62
N THR A 162 -20.52 -17.28 12.85
CA THR A 162 -21.53 -17.71 13.84
C THR A 162 -22.89 -18.05 13.25
N ASN A 163 -23.23 -17.54 12.06
CA ASN A 163 -24.59 -17.48 11.52
C ASN A 163 -25.60 -16.86 12.50
N ASP A 164 -25.20 -15.86 13.30
CA ASP A 164 -26.14 -15.15 14.15
C ASP A 164 -27.27 -14.52 13.32
N ALA A 165 -28.49 -15.01 13.56
CA ALA A 165 -29.68 -14.63 12.81
C ALA A 165 -30.05 -13.15 12.96
N ARG A 166 -29.51 -12.44 13.96
CA ARG A 166 -29.75 -11.00 14.18
C ARG A 166 -29.07 -10.12 13.13
N VAL A 167 -27.96 -10.56 12.54
CA VAL A 167 -27.11 -9.69 11.70
C VAL A 167 -27.78 -9.31 10.38
N ILE A 168 -28.42 -10.26 9.69
CA ILE A 168 -29.05 -9.99 8.38
C ILE A 168 -30.18 -8.96 8.50
N PRO A 169 -31.17 -9.13 9.40
CA PRO A 169 -32.19 -8.10 9.62
C PRO A 169 -31.62 -6.75 10.07
N PHE A 170 -30.62 -6.75 10.94
CA PHE A 170 -29.97 -5.53 11.42
C PHE A 170 -29.35 -4.72 10.27
N LEU A 171 -28.54 -5.37 9.42
CA LEU A 171 -27.89 -4.72 8.28
C LEU A 171 -28.92 -4.29 7.22
N SER A 172 -29.94 -5.10 6.96
CA SER A 172 -31.03 -4.71 6.04
C SER A 172 -31.74 -3.44 6.53
N LYS A 173 -32.00 -3.33 7.84
CA LYS A 173 -32.65 -2.17 8.42
C LYS A 173 -31.76 -0.92 8.33
N TYR A 174 -30.46 -1.05 8.61
CA TYR A 174 -29.51 0.05 8.50
C TYR A 174 -29.31 0.54 7.05
N LEU A 175 -29.07 -0.37 6.10
CA LEU A 175 -28.83 0.02 4.71
C LEU A 175 -30.09 0.61 4.06
N LYS A 176 -31.28 0.19 4.49
CA LYS A 176 -32.54 0.84 4.11
C LYS A 176 -32.66 2.24 4.69
N TYR A 177 -32.27 2.43 5.95
CA TYR A 177 -32.17 3.77 6.57
C TYR A 177 -31.19 4.65 5.79
N GLU A 178 -30.00 4.15 5.48
CA GLU A 178 -28.98 4.89 4.75
C GLU A 178 -29.50 5.35 3.37
N LEU A 179 -30.03 4.42 2.56
CA LEU A 179 -30.62 4.76 1.26
C LEU A 179 -31.69 5.86 1.37
N ALA A 180 -32.56 5.77 2.37
CA ALA A 180 -33.64 6.74 2.56
C ALA A 180 -33.15 8.14 2.98
N ASN A 181 -31.93 8.27 3.50
CA ASN A 181 -31.41 9.53 4.04
C ASN A 181 -30.26 10.15 3.23
N LEU A 182 -29.60 9.39 2.34
CA LEU A 182 -28.46 9.89 1.54
C LEU A 182 -28.78 11.08 0.62
N ASP A 183 -30.04 11.31 0.28
CA ASP A 183 -30.44 12.53 -0.45
C ASP A 183 -30.41 13.78 0.44
N ALA A 184 -30.84 13.65 1.69
CA ALA A 184 -30.89 14.76 2.64
C ALA A 184 -29.54 14.97 3.37
N ASP A 185 -28.76 13.91 3.55
CA ASP A 185 -27.46 13.90 4.21
C ASP A 185 -26.45 13.09 3.37
N PRO A 186 -25.95 13.67 2.26
CA PRO A 186 -25.07 12.98 1.32
C PRO A 186 -23.70 12.65 1.93
N LEU A 187 -22.99 11.73 1.30
CA LEU A 187 -21.59 11.44 1.62
C LEU A 187 -20.74 12.72 1.51
N ARG A 188 -19.88 12.91 2.51
CA ARG A 188 -18.86 13.97 2.57
C ARG A 188 -17.52 13.40 3.02
N ASP A 189 -16.44 14.10 2.71
CA ASP A 189 -15.09 13.81 3.21
C ASP A 189 -14.71 12.31 3.10
N TRP A 190 -14.41 11.68 4.23
CA TRP A 190 -14.11 10.25 4.37
C TRP A 190 -15.20 9.31 3.84
N GLY A 191 -16.48 9.67 3.97
CA GLY A 191 -17.60 8.90 3.43
C GLY A 191 -17.54 8.78 1.91
N LYS A 192 -17.20 9.88 1.22
CA LYS A 192 -16.99 9.88 -0.24
C LYS A 192 -15.78 9.04 -0.64
N ALA A 193 -14.69 9.15 0.13
CA ALA A 193 -13.47 8.40 -0.11
C ALA A 193 -13.67 6.88 0.06
N ARG A 194 -14.47 6.48 1.05
CA ARG A 194 -14.63 5.09 1.49
C ARG A 194 -15.91 4.41 0.98
N ALA A 195 -16.63 5.02 0.04
CA ALA A 195 -17.90 4.47 -0.47
C ALA A 195 -17.80 3.01 -0.96
N GLY A 196 -16.64 2.58 -1.47
CA GLY A 196 -16.40 1.22 -1.93
C GLY A 196 -16.52 0.16 -0.82
N ASP A 197 -16.13 0.51 0.41
CA ASP A 197 -16.27 -0.35 1.58
C ASP A 197 -17.75 -0.62 1.89
N ASN A 198 -18.58 0.41 1.78
CA ASN A 198 -20.02 0.29 2.01
C ASN A 198 -20.72 -0.49 0.90
N MET A 199 -20.34 -0.23 -0.35
CA MET A 199 -20.84 -0.96 -1.52
C MET A 199 -20.57 -2.46 -1.41
N GLU A 200 -19.39 -2.86 -0.93
CA GLU A 200 -19.05 -4.29 -0.74
C GLU A 200 -20.02 -4.97 0.24
N ILE A 201 -20.33 -4.34 1.37
CA ILE A 201 -21.28 -4.89 2.36
C ILE A 201 -22.71 -4.96 1.79
N ALA A 202 -23.15 -3.92 1.07
CA ALA A 202 -24.47 -3.90 0.43
C ALA A 202 -24.62 -5.02 -0.60
N LEU A 203 -23.60 -5.26 -1.44
CA LEU A 203 -23.59 -6.37 -2.40
C LEU A 203 -23.53 -7.75 -1.72
N TRP A 204 -22.75 -7.88 -0.63
CA TRP A 204 -22.74 -9.10 0.17
C TRP A 204 -24.13 -9.41 0.75
N LEU A 205 -24.84 -8.40 1.27
CA LEU A 205 -26.18 -8.58 1.79
C LEU A 205 -27.20 -8.88 0.68
N TYR A 206 -27.03 -8.26 -0.49
CA TYR A 206 -27.86 -8.51 -1.66
C TYR A 206 -27.80 -9.98 -2.09
N ASN A 207 -26.60 -10.57 -2.12
CA ASN A 207 -26.44 -11.98 -2.48
C ASN A 207 -27.13 -12.94 -1.50
N LYS A 208 -27.38 -12.52 -0.27
CA LYS A 208 -28.12 -13.32 0.72
C LYS A 208 -29.64 -13.11 0.62
N THR A 209 -30.09 -11.87 0.45
CA THR A 209 -31.51 -11.48 0.56
C THR A 209 -32.22 -11.44 -0.80
N GLY A 210 -31.55 -10.96 -1.85
CA GLY A 210 -32.16 -10.64 -3.13
C GLY A 210 -32.89 -9.28 -3.16
N ASP A 211 -32.79 -8.47 -2.11
CA ASP A 211 -33.52 -7.21 -2.00
C ASP A 211 -32.98 -6.15 -2.98
N ALA A 212 -33.79 -5.77 -3.98
CA ALA A 212 -33.35 -4.88 -5.07
C ALA A 212 -32.86 -3.50 -4.62
N TYR A 213 -33.37 -2.96 -3.50
CA TYR A 213 -32.95 -1.65 -2.98
C TYR A 213 -31.46 -1.60 -2.63
N LEU A 214 -30.81 -2.75 -2.36
CA LEU A 214 -29.37 -2.80 -2.08
C LEU A 214 -28.54 -2.48 -3.33
N VAL A 215 -29.00 -2.89 -4.51
CA VAL A 215 -28.37 -2.51 -5.78
C VAL A 215 -28.60 -1.03 -6.05
N ASP A 216 -29.77 -0.49 -5.72
CA ASP A 216 -30.06 0.95 -5.83
C ASP A 216 -29.19 1.78 -4.87
N LEU A 217 -28.97 1.29 -3.65
CA LEU A 217 -28.02 1.88 -2.69
C LEU A 217 -26.60 1.89 -3.25
N VAL A 218 -26.12 0.80 -3.84
CA VAL A 218 -24.77 0.76 -4.42
C VAL A 218 -24.60 1.79 -5.53
N LYS A 219 -25.60 1.96 -6.41
CA LYS A 219 -25.60 3.03 -7.43
C LYS A 219 -25.61 4.42 -6.80
N LYS A 220 -26.37 4.62 -5.73
CA LYS A 220 -26.41 5.89 -5.00
C LYS A 220 -25.06 6.23 -4.38
N LEU A 221 -24.43 5.27 -3.70
CA LEU A 221 -23.10 5.41 -3.11
C LEU A 221 -22.05 5.73 -4.18
N GLN A 222 -22.07 5.01 -5.30
CA GLN A 222 -21.19 5.29 -6.44
C GLN A 222 -21.36 6.74 -6.94
N SER A 223 -22.60 7.22 -7.06
CA SER A 223 -22.87 8.58 -7.54
C SER A 223 -22.44 9.70 -6.60
N GLN A 224 -22.28 9.42 -5.30
CA GLN A 224 -21.85 10.40 -4.29
C GLN A 224 -20.35 10.30 -3.94
N ALA A 225 -19.66 9.26 -4.39
CA ALA A 225 -18.23 9.05 -4.14
C ALA A 225 -17.35 10.05 -4.91
N TYR A 226 -16.04 10.02 -4.65
CA TYR A 226 -15.08 10.56 -5.62
C TYR A 226 -15.12 9.73 -6.91
N PRO A 227 -14.78 10.32 -8.07
CA PRO A 227 -14.74 9.60 -9.34
C PRO A 227 -13.50 8.69 -9.41
N TRP A 228 -13.43 7.70 -8.52
CA TRP A 228 -12.24 6.84 -8.35
C TRP A 228 -11.84 6.10 -9.61
N ALA A 229 -12.80 5.77 -10.49
CA ALA A 229 -12.48 5.18 -11.79
C ALA A 229 -11.73 6.15 -12.71
N ASP A 230 -12.12 7.43 -12.78
CA ASP A 230 -11.38 8.47 -13.52
C ASP A 230 -10.01 8.73 -12.89
N ILE A 231 -9.98 8.89 -11.56
CA ILE A 231 -8.74 9.12 -10.80
C ILE A 231 -7.71 8.04 -11.12
N HIS A 232 -8.12 6.77 -11.08
CA HIS A 232 -7.22 5.66 -11.36
C HIS A 232 -6.83 5.53 -12.83
N ASN A 233 -7.78 5.74 -13.76
CA ASN A 233 -7.51 5.63 -15.19
C ASN A 233 -6.61 6.76 -15.71
N ASN A 234 -6.75 7.96 -15.17
CA ASN A 234 -6.16 9.18 -15.71
C ASN A 234 -5.07 9.81 -14.80
N ASN A 235 -4.73 9.17 -13.67
CA ASN A 235 -3.74 9.66 -12.70
C ASN A 235 -4.11 11.01 -12.03
N GLU A 236 -5.37 11.19 -11.64
CA GLU A 236 -5.90 12.49 -11.19
C GLU A 236 -5.86 12.70 -9.67
N PHE A 237 -5.06 11.91 -8.93
CA PHE A 237 -5.01 11.92 -7.46
C PHE A 237 -4.81 13.33 -6.85
N PHE A 238 -4.12 14.22 -7.57
CA PHE A 238 -3.82 15.58 -7.13
C PHE A 238 -4.75 16.68 -7.70
N TYR A 239 -5.78 16.34 -8.48
CA TYR A 239 -6.54 17.33 -9.25
C TYR A 239 -7.67 18.02 -8.45
N PHE A 240 -7.81 17.68 -7.16
CA PHE A 240 -8.90 18.14 -6.28
C PHE A 240 -8.49 19.33 -5.37
N GLY A 241 -7.41 20.03 -5.72
CA GLY A 241 -6.99 21.23 -5.01
C GLY A 241 -6.69 20.96 -3.53
N ARG A 242 -7.37 21.66 -2.63
CA ARG A 242 -7.16 21.51 -1.18
C ARG A 242 -7.72 20.22 -0.60
N ASP A 243 -8.70 19.61 -1.28
CA ASP A 243 -9.27 18.33 -0.84
C ASP A 243 -8.19 17.25 -0.95
N PHE A 244 -7.78 16.74 0.22
CA PHE A 244 -6.67 15.83 0.33
C PHE A 244 -7.09 14.36 0.23
N HIS A 245 -8.37 14.03 0.36
CA HIS A 245 -8.81 12.63 0.39
C HIS A 245 -8.40 11.83 -0.85
N PRO A 246 -8.44 12.39 -2.08
CA PRO A 246 -7.98 11.68 -3.29
C PRO A 246 -6.48 11.41 -3.36
N ARG A 247 -5.65 12.08 -2.53
CA ARG A 247 -4.19 11.86 -2.45
C ARG A 247 -3.73 11.31 -1.10
N HIS A 248 -4.64 11.15 -0.16
CA HIS A 248 -4.40 10.57 1.15
C HIS A 248 -4.15 9.08 1.00
N MET A 249 -2.98 8.60 1.37
CA MET A 249 -2.51 7.28 0.99
C MET A 249 -3.42 6.16 1.52
N VAL A 250 -3.96 6.28 2.73
CA VAL A 250 -4.93 5.29 3.25
C VAL A 250 -6.22 5.31 2.45
N SER A 251 -6.71 6.51 2.11
CA SER A 251 -7.93 6.66 1.29
C SER A 251 -7.72 6.09 -0.11
N VAL A 252 -6.56 6.33 -0.72
CA VAL A 252 -6.14 5.73 -2.00
C VAL A 252 -6.10 4.21 -1.89
N ALA A 253 -5.43 3.66 -0.87
CA ALA A 253 -5.33 2.22 -0.64
C ALA A 253 -6.69 1.55 -0.46
N GLN A 254 -7.61 2.16 0.30
CA GLN A 254 -8.99 1.69 0.44
C GLN A 254 -9.76 1.80 -0.87
N ALA A 255 -9.62 2.91 -1.59
CA ALA A 255 -10.35 3.18 -2.82
C ALA A 255 -9.94 2.30 -4.00
N LEU A 256 -8.77 1.65 -3.96
CA LEU A 256 -8.35 0.70 -5.00
C LEU A 256 -9.42 -0.37 -5.29
N LYS A 257 -10.15 -0.84 -4.28
CA LYS A 257 -11.23 -1.81 -4.48
C LYS A 257 -12.48 -1.22 -5.13
N PHE A 258 -12.70 0.10 -5.06
CA PHE A 258 -13.95 0.75 -5.48
C PHE A 258 -14.37 0.39 -6.91
N PRO A 259 -13.49 0.55 -7.94
CA PRO A 259 -13.92 0.25 -9.31
C PRO A 259 -14.24 -1.23 -9.51
N VAL A 260 -13.51 -2.11 -8.84
CA VAL A 260 -13.70 -3.57 -8.96
C VAL A 260 -14.99 -3.99 -8.26
N VAL A 261 -15.29 -3.45 -7.07
CA VAL A 261 -16.57 -3.67 -6.38
C VAL A 261 -17.73 -3.23 -7.28
N TYR A 262 -17.65 -2.05 -7.90
CA TYR A 262 -18.68 -1.55 -8.80
C TYR A 262 -18.77 -2.31 -10.13
N SER A 263 -17.66 -2.90 -10.60
CA SER A 263 -17.64 -3.67 -11.85
C SER A 263 -18.53 -4.91 -11.84
N GLN A 264 -19.03 -5.30 -10.66
CA GLN A 264 -20.05 -6.33 -10.54
C GLN A 264 -21.42 -5.86 -11.04
N ILE A 265 -21.70 -4.56 -11.04
CA ILE A 265 -22.91 -3.96 -11.65
C ILE A 265 -22.61 -3.49 -13.08
N ASP A 266 -21.51 -2.76 -13.27
CA ASP A 266 -21.07 -2.25 -14.56
C ASP A 266 -19.83 -3.00 -15.04
N THR A 267 -20.03 -4.03 -15.86
CA THR A 267 -18.94 -4.90 -16.35
C THR A 267 -18.13 -4.26 -17.48
N SER A 268 -18.24 -2.94 -17.71
CA SER A 268 -17.45 -2.28 -18.74
C SER A 268 -15.94 -2.33 -18.42
N PRO A 269 -15.08 -2.35 -19.45
CA PRO A 269 -13.63 -2.26 -19.26
C PRO A 269 -13.19 -1.01 -18.47
N TYR A 270 -14.01 0.05 -18.46
CA TYR A 270 -13.73 1.28 -17.74
C TYR A 270 -13.58 1.05 -16.22
N TYR A 271 -14.54 0.35 -15.59
CA TYR A 271 -14.45 -0.01 -14.17
C TYR A 271 -13.54 -1.23 -13.94
N ALA A 272 -13.62 -2.24 -14.81
CA ALA A 272 -12.88 -3.48 -14.65
C ALA A 272 -11.35 -3.29 -14.64
N ASN A 273 -10.83 -2.33 -15.43
CA ASN A 273 -9.39 -2.09 -15.54
C ASN A 273 -8.89 -0.96 -14.62
N ALA A 274 -9.78 -0.12 -14.10
CA ALA A 274 -9.41 1.09 -13.38
C ALA A 274 -8.45 0.82 -12.21
N MET A 275 -8.72 -0.19 -11.37
CA MET A 275 -7.82 -0.51 -10.24
C MET A 275 -6.38 -0.78 -10.71
N GLN A 276 -6.18 -1.59 -11.75
CA GLN A 276 -4.84 -1.92 -12.22
C GLN A 276 -4.15 -0.69 -12.86
N ASN A 277 -4.90 0.15 -13.57
CA ASN A 277 -4.39 1.42 -14.08
C ASN A 277 -3.95 2.35 -12.93
N GLY A 278 -4.76 2.44 -11.88
CA GLY A 278 -4.45 3.20 -10.66
C GLY A 278 -3.17 2.71 -9.98
N ILE A 279 -3.05 1.40 -9.78
CA ILE A 279 -1.84 0.77 -9.21
C ILE A 279 -0.62 1.08 -10.08
N ASN A 280 -0.73 0.96 -11.41
CA ASN A 280 0.38 1.25 -12.31
C ASN A 280 0.82 2.72 -12.19
N ASN A 281 -0.12 3.66 -12.13
CA ASN A 281 0.14 5.08 -11.96
C ASN A 281 0.81 5.37 -10.60
N ILE A 282 0.22 4.86 -9.51
CA ILE A 282 0.73 5.01 -8.14
C ILE A 282 2.16 4.44 -8.03
N MET A 283 2.40 3.23 -8.52
CA MET A 283 3.71 2.58 -8.41
C MET A 283 4.76 3.22 -9.33
N ARG A 284 4.36 3.78 -10.48
CA ARG A 284 5.26 4.55 -11.35
C ARG A 284 5.79 5.81 -10.64
N ASP A 285 4.90 6.56 -9.99
CA ASP A 285 5.18 7.91 -9.48
C ASP A 285 5.62 7.90 -8.00
N HIS A 286 5.23 6.87 -7.24
CA HIS A 286 5.41 6.81 -5.78
C HIS A 286 5.91 5.44 -5.29
N GLY A 287 6.12 4.45 -6.16
CA GLY A 287 6.42 3.07 -5.76
C GLY A 287 7.72 2.87 -4.99
N LEU A 288 7.66 1.98 -4.00
CA LEU A 288 8.75 1.54 -3.13
C LEU A 288 8.99 0.02 -3.22
N PRO A 289 10.19 -0.48 -2.83
CA PRO A 289 10.57 -1.89 -3.01
C PRO A 289 9.63 -2.90 -2.37
N GLN A 290 9.01 -2.59 -1.24
CA GLN A 290 8.11 -3.46 -0.49
C GLN A 290 6.73 -3.67 -1.13
N GLY A 291 6.49 -3.14 -2.35
CA GLY A 291 5.26 -3.35 -3.11
C GLY A 291 4.15 -2.35 -2.80
N LEU A 292 4.48 -1.21 -2.17
CA LEU A 292 3.57 -0.12 -1.84
C LEU A 292 4.11 1.20 -2.38
N SER A 293 3.29 2.24 -2.44
CA SER A 293 3.77 3.61 -2.64
C SER A 293 4.17 4.30 -1.35
N SER A 294 5.07 5.25 -1.48
CA SER A 294 5.36 6.23 -0.44
C SER A 294 4.11 7.07 -0.14
N GLY A 295 3.85 7.23 1.14
CA GLY A 295 2.73 8.00 1.66
C GLY A 295 2.99 8.38 3.10
N THR A 296 3.34 9.65 3.32
CA THR A 296 3.47 10.23 4.66
C THR A 296 2.23 11.08 4.91
N GLU A 297 1.11 10.37 5.12
CA GLU A 297 -0.29 10.74 4.88
C GLU A 297 -0.64 10.96 3.42
N PHE A 298 0.13 11.74 2.67
CA PHE A 298 -0.13 12.03 1.26
C PHE A 298 0.88 11.32 0.37
N LEU A 299 0.47 10.97 -0.86
CA LEU A 299 1.38 10.46 -1.91
C LEU A 299 2.63 11.36 -2.02
N ALA A 300 3.82 10.78 -1.83
CA ALA A 300 5.02 11.55 -1.47
C ALA A 300 6.20 11.45 -2.47
N GLY A 301 6.02 10.72 -3.56
CA GLY A 301 7.03 10.54 -4.62
C GLY A 301 8.05 9.45 -4.31
N ARG A 302 8.79 9.01 -5.33
CA ARG A 302 9.84 7.99 -5.14
C ARG A 302 11.03 8.60 -4.40
N SER A 303 11.34 8.04 -3.24
CA SER A 303 12.50 8.39 -2.43
C SER A 303 12.84 7.22 -1.50
N SER A 304 14.10 7.05 -1.14
CA SER A 304 14.47 6.02 -0.16
C SER A 304 14.17 6.42 1.29
N VAL A 305 13.84 7.69 1.53
CA VAL A 305 13.60 8.24 2.87
C VAL A 305 12.15 8.72 3.05
N GLN A 306 11.27 8.42 2.09
CA GLN A 306 9.83 8.57 2.27
C GLN A 306 9.22 7.29 2.84
N GLY A 307 8.30 7.45 3.79
CA GLY A 307 7.69 6.34 4.52
C GLY A 307 6.42 5.81 3.88
N VAL A 308 5.91 4.73 4.46
CA VAL A 308 4.56 4.21 4.27
C VAL A 308 3.87 4.16 5.61
N GLU A 309 2.69 4.76 5.71
CA GLU A 309 1.82 4.68 6.88
C GLU A 309 1.31 3.24 7.12
N THR A 310 1.24 2.82 8.38
CA THR A 310 0.78 1.49 8.76
C THR A 310 -0.64 1.15 8.30
N CYS A 311 -1.59 2.08 8.36
CA CYS A 311 -2.95 1.88 7.82
C CYS A 311 -2.94 1.57 6.31
N THR A 312 -2.06 2.22 5.55
CA THR A 312 -1.96 2.00 4.09
C THR A 312 -1.66 0.53 3.78
N VAL A 313 -0.82 -0.11 4.59
CA VAL A 313 -0.43 -1.50 4.36
C VAL A 313 -1.63 -2.44 4.45
N VAL A 314 -2.37 -2.36 5.56
CA VAL A 314 -3.49 -3.27 5.79
C VAL A 314 -4.67 -2.99 4.86
N GLU A 315 -4.93 -1.72 4.52
CA GLU A 315 -6.03 -1.36 3.62
C GLU A 315 -5.75 -1.73 2.15
N TRP A 316 -4.50 -1.59 1.69
CA TRP A 316 -4.14 -2.04 0.34
C TRP A 316 -4.23 -3.57 0.24
N MET A 317 -3.76 -4.29 1.27
CA MET A 317 -3.95 -5.75 1.35
C MET A 317 -5.43 -6.13 1.24
N GLN A 318 -6.31 -5.49 2.03
CA GLN A 318 -7.75 -5.78 1.97
C GLN A 318 -8.34 -5.48 0.58
N SER A 319 -7.91 -4.39 -0.07
CA SER A 319 -8.36 -4.06 -1.42
C SER A 319 -7.95 -5.13 -2.44
N LEU A 320 -6.72 -5.65 -2.36
CA LEU A 320 -6.25 -6.74 -3.22
C LEU A 320 -6.97 -8.06 -2.96
N GLU A 321 -7.21 -8.39 -1.68
CA GLU A 321 -7.98 -9.58 -1.29
C GLU A 321 -9.41 -9.54 -1.82
N THR A 322 -10.03 -8.37 -1.79
CA THR A 322 -11.38 -8.14 -2.35
C THR A 322 -11.37 -8.23 -3.87
N ALA A 323 -10.42 -7.55 -4.51
CA ALA A 323 -10.28 -7.54 -5.95
C ALA A 323 -10.01 -8.93 -6.52
N PHE A 324 -9.17 -9.74 -5.87
CA PHE A 324 -8.87 -11.11 -6.30
C PHE A 324 -10.14 -11.98 -6.37
N ARG A 325 -11.07 -11.82 -5.43
CA ARG A 325 -12.34 -12.58 -5.45
C ARG A 325 -13.20 -12.20 -6.67
N ILE A 326 -13.24 -10.92 -7.02
CA ILE A 326 -14.09 -10.38 -8.09
C ILE A 326 -13.46 -10.57 -9.49
N THR A 327 -12.13 -10.48 -9.55
CA THR A 327 -11.33 -10.58 -10.76
C THR A 327 -10.11 -11.46 -10.43
N PRO A 328 -10.24 -12.80 -10.55
CA PRO A 328 -9.21 -13.74 -10.12
C PRO A 328 -7.99 -13.75 -11.05
N ASP A 329 -7.20 -12.69 -10.94
CA ASP A 329 -5.95 -12.46 -11.65
C ASP A 329 -4.76 -12.78 -10.73
N ALA A 330 -3.80 -13.56 -11.23
CA ALA A 330 -2.63 -13.98 -10.46
C ALA A 330 -1.75 -12.81 -10.01
N SER A 331 -1.71 -11.72 -10.78
CA SER A 331 -0.90 -10.53 -10.46
C SER A 331 -1.39 -9.80 -9.20
N LEU A 332 -2.67 -9.90 -8.85
CA LEU A 332 -3.20 -9.36 -7.59
C LEU A 332 -2.63 -10.15 -6.39
N GLY A 333 -2.50 -11.48 -6.54
CA GLY A 333 -1.84 -12.32 -5.55
C GLY A 333 -0.34 -12.04 -5.44
N ASP A 334 0.34 -11.76 -6.55
CA ASP A 334 1.76 -11.36 -6.55
C ASP A 334 1.99 -10.02 -5.83
N GLN A 335 1.07 -9.06 -5.98
CA GLN A 335 1.11 -7.81 -5.24
C GLN A 335 0.81 -8.02 -3.75
N LEU A 336 -0.23 -8.79 -3.44
CA LEU A 336 -0.63 -9.09 -2.06
C LEU A 336 0.50 -9.76 -1.28
N GLU A 337 1.14 -10.78 -1.85
CA GLU A 337 2.25 -11.48 -1.17
C GLU A 337 3.48 -10.61 -0.97
N LYS A 338 3.77 -9.72 -1.94
CA LYS A 338 4.87 -8.77 -1.81
C LYS A 338 4.63 -7.81 -0.65
N ILE A 339 3.39 -7.35 -0.45
CA ILE A 339 3.05 -6.49 0.67
C ILE A 339 3.07 -7.28 1.99
N ALA A 340 2.39 -8.43 2.02
CA ALA A 340 2.19 -9.22 3.24
C ALA A 340 3.50 -9.77 3.82
N PHE A 341 4.45 -10.19 2.99
CA PHE A 341 5.70 -10.79 3.47
C PHE A 341 6.84 -9.79 3.67
N ASN A 342 6.65 -8.52 3.29
CA ASN A 342 7.65 -7.47 3.45
C ASN A 342 7.12 -6.33 4.32
N ALA A 343 6.16 -5.55 3.79
CA ALA A 343 5.69 -4.36 4.46
C ALA A 343 4.99 -4.67 5.80
N LEU A 344 4.08 -5.65 5.83
CA LEU A 344 3.28 -5.96 7.03
C LEU A 344 4.15 -6.27 8.27
N PRO A 345 5.05 -7.26 8.26
CA PRO A 345 5.90 -7.57 9.42
C PRO A 345 6.93 -6.47 9.76
N ALA A 346 7.25 -5.57 8.83
CA ALA A 346 8.21 -4.49 9.08
C ALA A 346 7.67 -3.40 10.02
N GLN A 347 6.36 -3.23 10.10
CA GLN A 347 5.77 -2.19 10.96
C GLN A 347 5.77 -2.57 12.43
N PHE A 348 5.87 -3.86 12.76
CA PHE A 348 5.68 -4.37 14.12
C PHE A 348 6.99 -4.81 14.78
N SER A 349 7.06 -4.64 16.10
CA SER A 349 8.04 -5.37 16.90
C SER A 349 7.80 -6.87 16.77
N LYS A 350 8.86 -7.69 16.94
CA LYS A 350 8.78 -9.13 16.66
C LYS A 350 7.95 -9.92 17.67
N ASP A 351 7.49 -9.27 18.73
CA ASP A 351 6.52 -9.75 19.71
C ASP A 351 5.12 -9.13 19.55
N PHE A 352 4.90 -8.34 18.48
CA PHE A 352 3.64 -7.66 18.15
C PHE A 352 3.14 -6.69 19.23
N LYS A 353 4.00 -6.20 20.12
CA LYS A 353 3.62 -5.23 21.16
C LYS A 353 3.60 -3.80 20.65
N ASN A 354 4.51 -3.47 19.73
CA ASN A 354 4.72 -2.12 19.23
C ASN A 354 4.49 -2.08 17.72
N HIS A 355 4.16 -0.89 17.23
CA HIS A 355 4.16 -0.57 15.81
C HIS A 355 4.95 0.72 15.56
N THR A 356 5.34 0.97 14.31
CA THR A 356 5.68 2.32 13.85
C THR A 356 4.51 2.89 13.05
N TYR A 357 4.37 4.21 13.05
CA TYR A 357 3.41 4.88 12.21
C TYR A 357 3.87 4.88 10.75
N TYR A 358 5.13 5.25 10.50
CA TYR A 358 5.77 5.21 9.20
C TYR A 358 6.88 4.15 9.16
N THR A 359 6.97 3.43 8.04
CA THR A 359 8.07 2.52 7.73
C THR A 359 8.76 2.96 6.44
N LEU A 360 10.07 3.23 6.50
CA LEU A 360 10.87 3.70 5.35
C LEU A 360 11.72 2.55 4.78
N PRO A 361 12.02 2.56 3.47
CA PRO A 361 12.91 1.55 2.89
C PRO A 361 14.38 1.77 3.32
N ASN A 362 14.81 3.02 3.52
CA ASN A 362 16.08 3.34 4.18
C ASN A 362 15.81 4.08 5.51
N GLN A 363 15.60 3.31 6.58
CA GLN A 363 15.42 3.77 7.96
C GLN A 363 16.64 3.42 8.80
N VAL A 364 17.65 4.30 8.81
CA VAL A 364 18.95 3.99 9.44
C VAL A 364 18.98 4.20 10.96
N GLN A 365 17.94 4.83 11.49
CA GLN A 365 17.68 5.01 12.93
C GLN A 365 16.17 5.18 13.17
N ALA A 366 15.73 4.91 14.39
CA ALA A 366 14.36 5.07 14.87
C ALA A 366 14.39 5.94 16.13
N LEU A 367 14.51 7.26 15.93
CA LEU A 367 14.63 8.27 16.97
C LEU A 367 13.52 9.31 16.81
N PRO A 368 13.06 9.95 17.91
CA PRO A 368 12.08 11.01 17.80
C PRO A 368 12.67 12.27 17.15
N GLY A 369 11.96 12.87 16.20
CA GLY A 369 12.34 14.14 15.59
C GLY A 369 11.67 14.41 14.24
N PRO A 370 11.96 15.58 13.63
CA PRO A 370 11.35 15.96 12.37
C PRO A 370 11.96 15.19 11.20
N HIS A 371 11.10 14.70 10.31
CA HIS A 371 11.45 14.09 9.01
C HIS A 371 11.11 15.00 7.83
N GLY A 372 10.31 16.05 8.07
CA GLY A 372 9.83 16.95 7.04
C GLY A 372 8.68 16.36 6.20
N PHE A 373 8.06 15.29 6.69
CA PHE A 373 6.86 14.71 6.10
C PHE A 373 5.71 15.72 6.00
N ASN A 374 4.76 15.46 5.09
CA ASN A 374 3.62 16.35 4.90
C ASN A 374 2.78 16.46 6.18
N GLN A 375 2.57 15.35 6.90
CA GLN A 375 2.20 15.37 8.30
C GLN A 375 3.26 14.62 9.11
N ASP A 376 3.99 15.38 9.91
CA ASP A 376 5.15 14.89 10.64
C ASP A 376 4.81 14.67 12.11
N TYR A 377 5.06 13.46 12.58
CA TYR A 377 4.85 13.06 13.98
C TYR A 377 6.22 12.71 14.54
N ALA A 378 6.64 13.40 15.62
CA ALA A 378 8.00 13.27 16.14
C ALA A 378 8.39 11.82 16.42
N ASN A 379 7.50 11.00 17.01
CA ASN A 379 7.75 9.59 17.28
C ASN A 379 7.22 8.63 16.19
N GLY A 380 6.85 9.13 15.01
CA GLY A 380 6.15 8.35 13.97
C GLY A 380 6.96 7.19 13.38
N ILE A 381 8.29 7.23 13.44
CA ILE A 381 9.14 6.10 13.04
C ILE A 381 9.66 5.28 14.23
N VAL A 382 9.29 5.66 15.45
CA VAL A 382 9.75 5.04 16.70
C VAL A 382 8.78 3.92 17.08
N PRO A 383 9.26 2.67 17.28
CA PRO A 383 8.43 1.58 17.76
C PRO A 383 7.78 1.90 19.10
N SER A 384 6.45 1.92 19.14
CA SER A 384 5.65 2.25 20.33
C SER A 384 4.22 1.72 20.17
N PRO A 385 3.48 1.42 21.25
CA PRO A 385 2.03 1.26 21.16
C PRO A 385 1.32 2.60 20.85
N TYR A 386 2.04 3.72 20.97
CA TYR A 386 1.54 5.08 20.73
C TYR A 386 2.36 5.81 19.64
N SER A 387 2.89 5.07 18.65
CA SER A 387 3.65 5.66 17.55
C SER A 387 2.74 6.51 16.67
N GLY A 388 3.13 7.79 16.44
CA GLY A 388 2.43 8.70 15.54
C GLY A 388 0.98 8.97 15.91
N TYR A 389 0.13 9.12 14.89
CA TYR A 389 -1.29 9.41 15.06
C TYR A 389 -2.11 8.14 15.43
N PRO A 390 -3.22 8.26 16.19
CA PRO A 390 -3.94 7.09 16.70
C PRO A 390 -4.59 6.14 15.69
N CYS A 391 -4.76 6.48 14.41
CA CYS A 391 -5.50 5.63 13.45
C CYS A 391 -4.89 4.22 13.31
N CYS A 392 -3.56 4.15 13.15
CA CYS A 392 -2.82 2.92 12.88
C CYS A 392 -2.97 1.88 13.98
N ARG A 393 -2.90 2.30 15.25
CA ARG A 393 -3.03 1.40 16.40
C ARG A 393 -4.42 0.77 16.56
N TYR A 394 -5.44 1.20 15.80
CA TYR A 394 -6.75 0.55 15.74
C TYR A 394 -6.98 -0.20 14.43
N ASN A 395 -6.43 0.28 13.31
CA ASN A 395 -6.64 -0.36 12.01
C ASN A 395 -5.74 -1.60 11.79
N MET A 396 -4.51 -1.58 12.32
CA MET A 396 -3.49 -2.61 12.06
C MET A 396 -3.93 -4.05 12.41
N HIS A 397 -4.90 -4.22 13.31
CA HIS A 397 -5.31 -5.52 13.85
C HIS A 397 -5.89 -6.47 12.78
N MET A 398 -6.26 -5.97 11.60
CA MET A 398 -6.80 -6.84 10.54
C MET A 398 -5.73 -7.54 9.70
N GLY A 399 -4.46 -7.10 9.70
CA GLY A 399 -3.43 -7.52 8.75
C GLY A 399 -3.32 -9.05 8.53
N TRP A 400 -2.83 -9.80 9.52
CA TRP A 400 -2.74 -11.26 9.41
C TRP A 400 -4.10 -11.98 9.44
N PRO A 401 -5.08 -11.58 10.28
CA PRO A 401 -6.40 -12.25 10.28
C PRO A 401 -7.14 -12.17 8.95
N TYR A 402 -7.08 -11.03 8.25
CA TYR A 402 -7.71 -10.87 6.93
C TYR A 402 -6.96 -11.63 5.85
N PHE A 403 -5.63 -11.60 5.89
CA PHE A 403 -4.80 -12.47 5.07
C PHE A 403 -5.27 -13.93 5.16
N VAL A 404 -5.41 -14.48 6.38
CA VAL A 404 -5.84 -15.88 6.56
C VAL A 404 -7.26 -16.12 6.04
N LYS A 405 -8.24 -15.30 6.41
CA LYS A 405 -9.65 -15.54 6.04
C LYS A 405 -9.90 -15.38 4.54
N ASN A 406 -9.03 -14.67 3.82
CA ASN A 406 -9.16 -14.39 2.38
C ASN A 406 -8.19 -15.20 1.49
N SER A 407 -7.34 -16.06 2.05
CA SER A 407 -6.38 -16.88 1.28
C SER A 407 -7.01 -17.91 0.34
N TRP A 408 -8.20 -18.40 0.69
CA TRP A 408 -8.93 -19.39 -0.09
C TRP A 408 -10.38 -18.95 -0.31
N SER A 409 -10.92 -19.21 -1.49
CA SER A 409 -12.27 -18.82 -1.89
C SER A 409 -13.02 -19.99 -2.52
N ALA A 410 -14.36 -19.98 -2.42
CA ALA A 410 -15.20 -20.88 -3.19
C ALA A 410 -15.43 -20.30 -4.60
N THR A 411 -15.44 -21.18 -5.60
CA THR A 411 -15.56 -20.80 -7.01
C THR A 411 -16.95 -21.17 -7.57
N PRO A 412 -17.50 -20.39 -8.51
CA PRO A 412 -18.86 -20.60 -9.03
C PRO A 412 -19.03 -21.92 -9.79
N ASP A 413 -17.95 -22.54 -10.24
CA ASP A 413 -17.90 -23.89 -10.83
C ASP A 413 -17.86 -25.03 -9.78
N GLY A 414 -18.10 -24.69 -8.50
CA GLY A 414 -18.24 -25.64 -7.39
C GLY A 414 -16.93 -26.20 -6.86
N GLY A 415 -15.82 -25.48 -7.08
CA GLY A 415 -14.48 -25.79 -6.62
C GLY A 415 -13.95 -24.83 -5.55
N LEU A 416 -12.61 -24.76 -5.44
CA LEU A 416 -11.90 -23.84 -4.56
C LEU A 416 -10.75 -23.16 -5.31
N ALA A 417 -10.46 -21.93 -4.93
CA ALA A 417 -9.32 -21.15 -5.41
C ALA A 417 -8.40 -20.74 -4.27
N VAL A 418 -7.10 -20.78 -4.50
CA VAL A 418 -6.08 -20.23 -3.60
C VAL A 418 -5.52 -18.93 -4.18
N SER A 419 -5.64 -17.85 -3.43
CA SER A 419 -5.11 -16.53 -3.77
C SER A 419 -3.66 -16.38 -3.33
N ILE A 420 -3.30 -16.93 -2.17
CA ILE A 420 -1.97 -16.81 -1.59
C ILE A 420 -1.60 -18.05 -0.79
N TYR A 421 -0.32 -18.39 -0.80
CA TYR A 421 0.21 -19.58 -0.14
C TYR A 421 0.87 -19.25 1.19
N ALA A 422 0.62 -20.07 2.20
CA ALA A 422 1.17 -19.98 3.56
C ALA A 422 0.84 -21.28 4.33
N PRO A 423 1.52 -21.62 5.44
CA PRO A 423 1.15 -22.78 6.25
C PRO A 423 -0.28 -22.63 6.78
N MET A 424 -1.21 -23.41 6.22
CA MET A 424 -2.65 -23.27 6.47
C MET A 424 -3.37 -24.61 6.43
N GLU A 425 -4.59 -24.63 6.96
CA GLU A 425 -5.52 -25.73 6.85
C GLU A 425 -6.90 -25.20 6.46
N VAL A 426 -7.46 -25.70 5.36
CA VAL A 426 -8.74 -25.27 4.81
C VAL A 426 -9.76 -26.36 4.99
N THR A 427 -10.95 -26.01 5.48
CA THR A 427 -12.12 -26.90 5.56
C THR A 427 -13.33 -26.23 4.92
N ALA A 428 -13.78 -26.79 3.80
CA ALA A 428 -14.84 -26.18 2.98
C ALA A 428 -15.78 -27.24 2.37
N PRO A 429 -17.03 -26.87 2.04
CA PRO A 429 -17.87 -27.69 1.19
C PRO A 429 -17.36 -27.64 -0.26
N VAL A 430 -17.36 -28.77 -0.95
CA VAL A 430 -17.14 -28.88 -2.40
C VAL A 430 -18.16 -29.85 -2.97
N GLN A 431 -18.93 -29.41 -3.96
CA GLN A 431 -20.05 -30.21 -4.50
C GLN A 431 -20.97 -30.72 -3.37
N ASN A 432 -21.11 -32.04 -3.23
CA ASN A 432 -21.95 -32.71 -2.23
C ASN A 432 -21.13 -33.29 -1.05
N THR A 433 -19.86 -32.91 -0.88
CA THR A 433 -18.98 -33.44 0.16
C THR A 433 -18.20 -32.31 0.86
N ARG A 434 -17.47 -32.67 1.92
CA ARG A 434 -16.57 -31.76 2.62
C ARG A 434 -15.12 -32.15 2.33
N ILE A 435 -14.30 -31.15 2.05
CA ILE A 435 -12.87 -31.30 1.88
C ILE A 435 -12.12 -30.62 3.01
N LYS A 436 -11.04 -31.27 3.43
CA LYS A 436 -9.98 -30.66 4.23
C LYS A 436 -8.69 -30.65 3.40
N ILE A 437 -8.08 -29.48 3.24
CA ILE A 437 -6.80 -29.30 2.55
C ILE A 437 -5.78 -28.88 3.60
N GLN A 438 -4.74 -29.70 3.79
CA GLN A 438 -3.57 -29.30 4.57
C GLN A 438 -2.54 -28.71 3.62
N GLU A 439 -2.21 -27.44 3.81
CA GLU A 439 -1.17 -26.71 3.08
C GLU A 439 0.12 -26.71 3.94
N ASP A 440 0.98 -27.70 3.68
CA ASP A 440 2.26 -27.84 4.36
C ASP A 440 3.35 -27.11 3.57
N THR A 441 3.81 -25.98 4.11
CA THR A 441 4.87 -25.17 3.53
C THR A 441 5.50 -24.18 4.53
N ASN A 442 6.76 -23.82 4.29
CA ASN A 442 7.41 -22.65 4.89
C ASN A 442 7.43 -21.43 3.95
N TYR A 443 6.62 -21.44 2.88
CA TYR A 443 6.48 -20.30 1.97
C TYR A 443 6.19 -19.02 2.79
N PRO A 444 6.84 -17.88 2.47
CA PRO A 444 7.70 -17.60 1.32
C PRO A 444 9.20 -17.93 1.52
N PHE A 445 9.59 -18.61 2.60
CA PHE A 445 10.99 -18.92 2.90
C PHE A 445 11.46 -20.23 2.25
N GLU A 446 10.55 -20.99 1.66
CA GLU A 446 10.84 -22.14 0.80
C GLU A 446 10.01 -22.10 -0.49
N GLU A 447 10.41 -22.92 -1.46
CA GLU A 447 9.88 -22.91 -2.82
C GLU A 447 8.70 -23.87 -3.02
N GLN A 448 8.57 -24.88 -2.16
CA GLN A 448 7.64 -25.98 -2.36
C GLN A 448 6.43 -25.86 -1.44
N ILE A 449 5.22 -25.99 -2.01
CA ILE A 449 3.95 -26.06 -1.30
C ILE A 449 3.35 -27.45 -1.51
N ARG A 450 2.96 -28.10 -0.41
CA ARG A 450 2.39 -29.45 -0.42
C ARG A 450 0.95 -29.40 0.07
N LEU A 451 0.01 -29.65 -0.85
CA LEU A 451 -1.41 -29.75 -0.52
C LEU A 451 -1.79 -31.22 -0.37
N LYS A 452 -2.25 -31.60 0.82
CA LYS A 452 -2.81 -32.93 1.08
C LYS A 452 -4.32 -32.84 1.24
N LEU A 453 -5.06 -33.56 0.41
CA LEU A 453 -6.51 -33.57 0.42
C LEU A 453 -7.04 -34.68 1.32
N THR A 454 -8.03 -34.38 2.14
CA THR A 454 -8.83 -35.34 2.89
C THR A 454 -10.29 -35.13 2.52
N LEU A 455 -10.93 -36.17 1.97
CA LEU A 455 -12.34 -36.13 1.56
C LEU A 455 -13.11 -37.25 2.27
N GLN A 456 -14.38 -36.98 2.61
CA GLN A 456 -15.28 -38.01 3.12
C GLN A 456 -15.67 -39.02 2.03
N GLN A 457 -15.83 -38.54 0.79
CA GLN A 457 -16.13 -39.34 -0.39
C GLN A 457 -15.45 -38.72 -1.61
N PRO A 458 -15.04 -39.53 -2.61
CA PRO A 458 -14.47 -38.99 -3.85
C PRO A 458 -15.43 -38.04 -4.57
N ALA A 459 -14.91 -36.91 -5.08
CA ALA A 459 -15.72 -35.91 -5.78
C ALA A 459 -14.97 -35.29 -6.97
N LEU A 460 -15.71 -34.91 -8.01
CA LEU A 460 -15.20 -34.18 -9.18
C LEU A 460 -15.39 -32.68 -8.97
N PHE A 461 -14.31 -31.91 -8.90
CA PHE A 461 -14.36 -30.45 -8.81
C PHE A 461 -13.02 -29.83 -9.24
N PRO A 462 -13.03 -28.56 -9.66
CA PRO A 462 -11.81 -27.83 -9.99
C PRO A 462 -11.10 -27.29 -8.74
N LEU A 463 -9.77 -27.33 -8.78
CA LEU A 463 -8.91 -26.52 -7.93
C LEU A 463 -8.21 -25.47 -8.77
N HIS A 464 -8.39 -24.20 -8.41
CA HIS A 464 -7.79 -23.04 -9.05
C HIS A 464 -6.54 -22.63 -8.27
N LEU A 465 -5.37 -22.89 -8.84
CA LEU A 465 -4.08 -22.71 -8.20
C LEU A 465 -3.38 -21.49 -8.81
N ARG A 466 -3.11 -20.46 -8.01
CA ARG A 466 -2.33 -19.31 -8.49
C ARG A 466 -0.92 -19.75 -8.83
N ILE A 467 -0.44 -19.40 -10.02
CA ILE A 467 0.95 -19.56 -10.42
C ILE A 467 1.62 -18.18 -10.39
N PRO A 468 2.56 -17.91 -9.47
CA PRO A 468 3.15 -16.58 -9.34
C PRO A 468 3.85 -16.11 -10.62
N GLY A 469 3.67 -14.86 -11.00
CA GLY A 469 4.25 -14.27 -12.22
C GLY A 469 5.77 -14.13 -12.16
N TRP A 470 6.35 -13.99 -10.97
CA TRP A 470 7.81 -13.94 -10.79
C TRP A 470 8.50 -15.30 -10.98
N CYS A 471 7.77 -16.42 -10.91
CA CYS A 471 8.35 -17.75 -11.02
C CYS A 471 8.45 -18.17 -12.48
N THR A 472 9.66 -18.18 -13.06
CA THR A 472 9.85 -18.43 -14.50
C THR A 472 9.66 -19.89 -14.92
N LYS A 473 9.84 -20.84 -14.00
CA LYS A 473 9.75 -22.29 -14.25
C LYS A 473 8.90 -22.99 -13.17
N PRO A 474 7.60 -22.69 -13.10
CA PRO A 474 6.72 -23.30 -12.11
C PRO A 474 6.51 -24.79 -12.44
N GLN A 475 6.43 -25.62 -11.42
CA GLN A 475 6.12 -27.05 -11.56
C GLN A 475 4.94 -27.42 -10.67
N VAL A 476 4.02 -28.22 -11.20
CA VAL A 476 2.86 -28.73 -10.47
C VAL A 476 2.76 -30.22 -10.69
N LEU A 477 2.72 -30.99 -9.60
CA LEU A 477 2.56 -32.44 -9.63
C LEU A 477 1.27 -32.82 -8.90
N VAL A 478 0.50 -33.74 -9.48
CA VAL A 478 -0.64 -34.38 -8.83
C VAL A 478 -0.36 -35.87 -8.69
N ASN A 479 -0.28 -36.35 -7.45
CA ASN A 479 0.10 -37.74 -7.12
C ASN A 479 1.40 -38.18 -7.83
N GLY A 480 2.39 -37.29 -7.87
CA GLY A 480 3.69 -37.53 -8.51
C GLY A 480 3.72 -37.41 -10.03
N LYS A 481 2.58 -37.12 -10.68
CA LYS A 481 2.52 -36.88 -12.13
C LYS A 481 2.51 -35.38 -12.43
N GLU A 482 3.43 -34.94 -13.27
CA GLU A 482 3.53 -33.54 -13.68
C GLU A 482 2.31 -33.10 -14.50
N ILE A 483 1.80 -31.90 -14.23
CA ILE A 483 0.75 -31.25 -15.01
C ILE A 483 1.43 -30.44 -16.11
N ALA A 484 1.09 -30.70 -17.36
CA ALA A 484 1.61 -29.95 -18.50
C ALA A 484 0.94 -28.57 -18.63
N GLY A 485 1.63 -27.62 -19.28
CA GLY A 485 1.06 -26.34 -19.65
C GLY A 485 0.92 -25.32 -18.51
N VAL A 486 1.59 -25.52 -17.37
CA VAL A 486 1.66 -24.56 -16.27
C VAL A 486 2.42 -23.31 -16.75
N LYS A 487 1.79 -22.13 -16.62
CA LYS A 487 2.37 -20.86 -17.05
C LYS A 487 2.44 -19.86 -15.89
N PRO A 488 3.52 -19.08 -15.78
CA PRO A 488 3.62 -17.98 -14.81
C PRO A 488 2.50 -16.96 -14.99
N GLY A 489 2.01 -16.38 -13.90
CA GLY A 489 1.03 -15.29 -13.92
C GLY A 489 -0.38 -15.74 -14.33
N GLN A 490 -0.74 -17.00 -14.09
CA GLN A 490 -2.06 -17.54 -14.41
C GLN A 490 -2.69 -18.27 -13.22
N MET A 491 -4.01 -18.40 -13.25
CA MET A 491 -4.74 -19.35 -12.42
C MET A 491 -4.77 -20.71 -13.14
N LEU A 492 -4.01 -21.69 -12.65
CA LEU A 492 -4.05 -23.06 -13.16
C LEU A 492 -5.29 -23.77 -12.63
N VAL A 493 -6.17 -24.24 -13.52
CA VAL A 493 -7.36 -25.01 -13.12
C VAL A 493 -7.10 -26.50 -13.29
N VAL A 494 -7.10 -27.23 -12.18
CA VAL A 494 -7.01 -28.69 -12.18
C VAL A 494 -8.39 -29.28 -11.86
N ASN A 495 -9.14 -29.64 -12.91
CA ASN A 495 -10.46 -30.24 -12.77
C ASN A 495 -10.40 -31.77 -12.94
N ARG A 496 -10.61 -32.50 -11.85
CA ARG A 496 -10.58 -33.97 -11.85
C ARG A 496 -11.37 -34.55 -10.69
N LYS A 497 -11.56 -35.87 -10.73
CA LYS A 497 -12.03 -36.62 -9.57
C LYS A 497 -10.89 -36.73 -8.55
N TRP A 498 -11.14 -36.23 -7.35
CA TRP A 498 -10.24 -36.24 -6.20
C TRP A 498 -10.66 -37.34 -5.21
N ASN A 499 -9.67 -38.00 -4.63
CA ASN A 499 -9.81 -38.97 -3.56
C ASN A 499 -9.11 -38.49 -2.29
N SER A 500 -9.52 -39.02 -1.14
CA SER A 500 -8.78 -38.79 0.10
C SER A 500 -7.33 -39.28 -0.05
N ASN A 501 -6.39 -38.52 0.51
CA ASN A 501 -4.93 -38.67 0.38
C ASN A 501 -4.33 -38.31 -0.99
N ASP A 502 -5.11 -37.79 -1.95
CA ASP A 502 -4.52 -37.14 -3.12
C ASP A 502 -3.61 -35.98 -2.68
N LYS A 503 -2.50 -35.82 -3.39
CA LYS A 503 -1.46 -34.83 -3.10
C LYS A 503 -1.21 -33.95 -4.31
N ILE A 504 -1.09 -32.66 -4.06
CA ILE A 504 -0.63 -31.67 -5.04
C ILE A 504 0.68 -31.09 -4.51
N VAL A 505 1.72 -31.09 -5.33
CA VAL A 505 2.99 -30.45 -5.00
C VAL A 505 3.21 -29.33 -6.00
N LEU A 506 3.25 -28.11 -5.50
CA LEU A 506 3.62 -26.91 -6.24
C LEU A 506 5.09 -26.63 -5.92
N ASN A 507 5.91 -26.37 -6.92
CA ASN A 507 7.28 -25.94 -6.74
C ASN A 507 7.49 -24.66 -7.53
N PHE A 508 7.85 -23.59 -6.81
CA PHE A 508 8.10 -22.27 -7.37
C PHE A 508 9.56 -21.86 -7.14
N PRO A 509 10.50 -22.28 -8.01
CA PRO A 509 11.90 -21.87 -7.93
C PRO A 509 12.03 -20.36 -7.81
N MET A 510 12.69 -19.89 -6.75
CA MET A 510 12.86 -18.47 -6.45
C MET A 510 14.23 -17.98 -6.95
N HIS A 511 14.18 -17.05 -7.91
CA HIS A 511 15.37 -16.46 -8.51
C HIS A 511 15.69 -15.11 -7.87
N LEU A 512 16.98 -14.74 -7.90
CA LEU A 512 17.42 -13.41 -7.52
C LEU A 512 17.03 -12.40 -8.60
N ALA A 513 16.57 -11.22 -8.17
CA ALA A 513 16.27 -10.11 -9.04
C ALA A 513 16.86 -8.81 -8.48
N VAL A 514 17.40 -7.99 -9.38
CA VAL A 514 17.79 -6.60 -9.08
C VAL A 514 16.73 -5.70 -9.69
N LYS A 515 16.06 -4.90 -8.86
CA LYS A 515 15.03 -3.96 -9.31
C LYS A 515 15.58 -2.53 -9.30
N PRO A 516 15.43 -1.76 -10.41
CA PRO A 516 15.76 -0.34 -10.42
C PRO A 516 14.90 0.44 -9.43
N GLN A 517 15.53 1.38 -8.73
CA GLN A 517 14.90 2.29 -7.77
C GLN A 517 15.24 3.74 -8.10
N VAL A 518 14.75 4.66 -7.27
CA VAL A 518 15.09 6.09 -7.33
C VAL A 518 16.61 6.29 -7.43
N ASN A 519 17.06 7.36 -8.09
CA ASN A 519 18.49 7.67 -8.22
C ASN A 519 19.33 6.58 -8.92
N ASN A 520 18.71 5.77 -9.78
CA ASN A 520 19.34 4.61 -10.45
C ASN A 520 19.92 3.58 -9.45
N ALA A 521 19.51 3.67 -8.18
CA ALA A 521 19.83 2.72 -7.13
C ALA A 521 19.07 1.41 -7.38
N VAL A 522 19.30 0.42 -6.53
CA VAL A 522 18.72 -0.92 -6.70
C VAL A 522 18.20 -1.50 -5.39
N SER A 523 17.19 -2.36 -5.49
CA SER A 523 16.82 -3.31 -4.44
C SER A 523 17.06 -4.74 -4.90
N ILE A 524 17.28 -5.65 -3.94
CA ILE A 524 17.47 -7.09 -4.20
C ILE A 524 16.23 -7.84 -3.74
N GLU A 525 15.72 -8.73 -4.60
CA GLU A 525 14.55 -9.55 -4.36
C GLU A 525 14.87 -11.03 -4.62
N ARG A 526 14.20 -11.94 -3.91
CA ARG A 526 14.21 -13.39 -4.19
C ARG A 526 12.81 -13.96 -4.00
N GLY A 527 12.17 -14.37 -5.10
CA GLY A 527 10.74 -14.68 -5.06
C GLY A 527 9.93 -13.46 -4.63
N PRO A 528 8.99 -13.58 -3.67
CA PRO A 528 8.24 -12.43 -3.16
C PRO A 528 8.98 -11.64 -2.08
N LEU A 529 10.15 -12.09 -1.61
CA LEU A 529 10.89 -11.43 -0.54
C LEU A 529 11.82 -10.33 -1.06
N VAL A 530 11.74 -9.17 -0.43
CA VAL A 530 12.64 -8.02 -0.59
C VAL A 530 13.70 -8.11 0.52
N TYR A 531 14.94 -7.73 0.22
CA TYR A 531 16.04 -7.83 1.18
C TYR A 531 16.57 -6.47 1.64
N ALA A 532 16.94 -6.39 2.92
CA ALA A 532 17.53 -5.23 3.58
C ALA A 532 18.88 -5.60 4.20
N LEU A 533 19.76 -4.61 4.37
CA LEU A 533 21.03 -4.78 5.08
C LEU A 533 20.76 -5.21 6.53
N LYS A 534 21.45 -6.26 6.99
CA LYS A 534 21.45 -6.63 8.40
C LYS A 534 22.23 -5.60 9.21
N ILE A 535 21.54 -4.69 9.88
CA ILE A 535 22.15 -3.65 10.72
C ILE A 535 22.19 -4.16 12.17
N GLN A 536 23.35 -4.04 12.83
CA GLN A 536 23.41 -4.25 14.27
C GLN A 536 22.74 -3.08 14.97
N GLU A 537 21.90 -3.35 15.96
CA GLU A 537 21.06 -2.34 16.62
C GLU A 537 21.54 -2.04 18.04
N SER A 538 21.54 -0.76 18.42
CA SER A 538 21.59 -0.31 19.80
C SER A 538 20.19 0.12 20.21
N VAL A 539 19.62 -0.56 21.21
CA VAL A 539 18.21 -0.46 21.59
C VAL A 539 18.10 0.17 22.97
N LYS A 540 17.21 1.15 23.11
CA LYS A 540 16.92 1.82 24.39
C LYS A 540 15.41 1.96 24.58
N ASN A 541 14.88 1.31 25.61
CA ASN A 541 13.50 1.55 26.04
C ASN A 541 13.47 2.88 26.80
N VAL A 542 12.72 3.85 26.28
CA VAL A 542 12.65 5.21 26.82
C VAL A 542 11.41 5.47 27.66
N LYS A 543 10.36 4.68 27.46
CA LYS A 543 9.11 4.77 28.23
C LYS A 543 8.46 3.40 28.31
N GLU A 544 8.04 2.97 29.49
CA GLU A 544 7.14 1.83 29.68
C GLU A 544 5.70 2.32 29.82
N PHE A 545 4.75 1.62 29.19
CA PHE A 545 3.33 1.92 29.26
C PHE A 545 2.63 1.10 30.35
N PRO A 546 1.39 1.43 30.77
CA PRO A 546 0.73 0.78 31.90
C PRO A 546 0.59 -0.75 31.78
N VAL A 547 0.53 -1.28 30.56
CA VAL A 547 0.58 -2.72 30.31
C VAL A 547 2.03 -3.18 30.30
N LYS A 548 2.41 -4.04 31.25
CA LYS A 548 3.80 -4.47 31.46
C LYS A 548 4.47 -4.99 30.18
N GLY A 549 5.68 -4.51 29.93
CA GLY A 549 6.49 -4.96 28.80
C GLY A 549 6.12 -4.35 27.45
N PHE A 550 5.28 -3.30 27.44
CA PHE A 550 5.06 -2.44 26.29
C PHE A 550 5.90 -1.17 26.45
N PHE A 551 6.75 -0.89 25.46
CA PHE A 551 7.71 0.21 25.54
C PHE A 551 7.65 1.11 24.32
N GLU A 552 7.98 2.38 24.50
CA GLU A 552 8.54 3.18 23.41
C GLU A 552 10.05 2.90 23.36
N THR A 553 10.54 2.58 22.17
CA THR A 553 11.90 2.07 21.99
C THR A 553 12.64 2.86 20.93
N GLU A 554 13.69 3.56 21.34
CA GLU A 554 14.66 4.21 20.45
C GLU A 554 15.66 3.18 19.92
N ILE A 555 15.94 3.22 18.61
CA ILE A 555 16.88 2.30 17.97
C ILE A 555 17.90 3.09 17.14
N SER A 556 19.19 2.90 17.41
CA SER A 556 20.31 3.51 16.68
C SER A 556 21.19 2.43 16.04
N PRO A 557 21.91 2.75 14.95
CA PRO A 557 22.78 1.77 14.30
C PRO A 557 24.06 1.55 15.14
N ALA A 558 24.37 0.29 15.42
CA ALA A 558 25.61 -0.18 16.05
C ALA A 558 26.63 -0.75 15.03
N SER A 559 26.25 -0.83 13.75
CA SER A 559 27.14 -1.14 12.63
C SER A 559 27.01 -0.10 11.52
N ALA A 560 27.96 -0.09 10.58
CA ALA A 560 27.84 0.73 9.38
C ALA A 560 26.60 0.33 8.56
N TRP A 561 25.98 1.31 7.90
CA TRP A 561 24.80 1.13 7.06
C TRP A 561 24.98 1.69 5.64
N ASN A 562 25.91 2.61 5.47
CA ASN A 562 26.15 3.39 4.25
C ASN A 562 26.96 2.61 3.21
N TYR A 563 26.43 1.47 2.75
CA TYR A 563 27.07 0.59 1.79
C TYR A 563 26.50 0.77 0.37
N GLY A 564 27.38 0.76 -0.64
CA GLY A 564 27.03 0.50 -2.02
C GLY A 564 27.38 -0.93 -2.43
N LEU A 565 26.51 -1.55 -3.22
CA LEU A 565 26.68 -2.96 -3.64
C LEU A 565 27.64 -3.08 -4.82
N LEU A 566 28.54 -4.07 -4.76
CA LEU A 566 29.35 -4.50 -5.90
C LEU A 566 28.58 -5.55 -6.68
N LEU A 567 27.91 -5.14 -7.75
CA LEU A 567 27.09 -5.99 -8.58
C LEU A 567 27.63 -6.04 -10.01
N ASP A 568 27.93 -7.25 -10.49
CA ASP A 568 27.97 -7.55 -11.91
C ASP A 568 26.56 -7.99 -12.36
N LYS A 569 25.86 -7.09 -13.05
CA LYS A 569 24.48 -7.33 -13.52
C LYS A 569 24.35 -8.51 -14.48
N THR A 570 25.44 -8.97 -15.10
CA THR A 570 25.42 -10.09 -16.06
C THR A 570 25.52 -11.46 -15.38
N SER A 571 25.81 -11.51 -14.07
CA SER A 571 25.95 -12.77 -13.34
C SER A 571 25.64 -12.62 -11.85
N LEU A 572 24.38 -12.35 -11.51
CA LEU A 572 23.93 -12.09 -10.13
C LEU A 572 24.23 -13.26 -9.19
N GLU A 573 24.07 -14.49 -9.67
CA GLU A 573 24.32 -15.72 -8.93
C GLU A 573 25.81 -15.91 -8.57
N LYS A 574 26.72 -15.21 -9.27
CA LYS A 574 28.16 -15.17 -8.89
C LYS A 574 28.45 -14.12 -7.82
N ASN A 575 27.62 -13.09 -7.68
CA ASN A 575 27.83 -11.99 -6.74
C ASN A 575 27.13 -12.19 -5.40
N ILE A 576 26.06 -12.98 -5.39
CA ILE A 576 25.15 -13.13 -4.26
C ILE A 576 25.04 -14.60 -3.88
N ILE A 577 25.47 -14.94 -2.67
CA ILE A 577 25.34 -16.27 -2.08
C ILE A 577 24.03 -16.31 -1.28
N VAL A 578 23.13 -17.21 -1.66
CA VAL A 578 21.91 -17.50 -0.89
C VAL A 578 22.24 -18.54 0.18
N VAL A 579 22.03 -18.20 1.45
CA VAL A 579 22.22 -19.13 2.57
C VAL A 579 20.86 -19.46 3.16
N LYS A 580 20.55 -20.75 3.26
CA LYS A 580 19.32 -21.27 3.87
C LYS A 580 19.65 -21.88 5.24
N GLY A 581 18.78 -21.66 6.22
CA GLY A 581 18.85 -22.18 7.58
C GLY A 581 17.56 -22.91 7.98
N PRO A 582 17.49 -23.43 9.22
CA PRO A 582 16.28 -24.04 9.75
C PRO A 582 15.14 -23.02 9.85
N MET A 583 13.91 -23.47 9.66
CA MET A 583 12.73 -22.62 9.82
C MET A 583 12.43 -22.37 11.31
N PRO A 584 12.48 -21.12 11.81
CA PRO A 584 12.06 -20.79 13.16
C PRO A 584 10.53 -20.66 13.26
N GLU A 585 9.99 -20.62 14.48
CA GLU A 585 8.57 -20.27 14.69
C GLU A 585 8.24 -18.86 14.22
N ASN A 586 9.16 -17.91 14.41
CA ASN A 586 9.02 -16.53 13.93
C ASN A 586 10.17 -16.20 12.93
N PRO A 587 9.92 -16.26 11.61
CA PRO A 587 10.95 -16.01 10.59
C PRO A 587 11.29 -14.52 10.43
N PHE A 588 10.55 -13.63 11.08
CA PHE A 588 10.80 -12.19 11.07
C PHE A 588 11.76 -11.74 12.17
N VAL A 589 12.36 -12.66 12.94
CA VAL A 589 13.46 -12.31 13.86
C VAL A 589 14.79 -12.30 13.08
N GLN A 590 15.43 -11.13 12.97
CA GLN A 590 16.67 -10.90 12.20
C GLN A 590 17.73 -12.00 12.39
N ASN A 591 17.98 -12.45 13.62
CA ASN A 591 19.07 -13.39 13.92
C ASN A 591 18.80 -14.84 13.51
N VAL A 592 17.55 -15.21 13.32
CA VAL A 592 17.15 -16.60 13.01
C VAL A 592 16.34 -16.73 11.73
N THR A 593 16.23 -15.64 10.95
CA THR A 593 15.52 -15.67 9.67
C THR A 593 16.11 -16.75 8.75
N PRO A 594 15.28 -17.61 8.13
CA PRO A 594 15.73 -18.85 7.52
C PRO A 594 16.44 -18.67 6.18
N VAL A 595 16.41 -17.48 5.56
CA VAL A 595 17.07 -17.22 4.28
C VAL A 595 17.74 -15.86 4.31
N ILE A 596 19.06 -15.85 4.10
CA ILE A 596 19.86 -14.62 4.01
C ILE A 596 20.64 -14.58 2.69
N LEU A 597 21.07 -13.39 2.30
CA LEU A 597 21.95 -13.17 1.16
C LEU A 597 23.29 -12.63 1.63
N LYS A 598 24.39 -13.11 1.07
CA LYS A 598 25.74 -12.57 1.28
C LYS A 598 26.30 -12.06 -0.02
N LEU A 599 26.85 -10.85 -0.01
CA LEU A 599 27.40 -10.20 -1.21
C LEU A 599 28.47 -9.18 -0.84
N LYS A 600 29.27 -8.79 -1.84
CA LYS A 600 30.32 -7.80 -1.66
C LYS A 600 29.76 -6.37 -1.78
N ALA A 601 30.27 -5.48 -0.94
CA ALA A 601 29.91 -4.06 -0.93
C ALA A 601 31.12 -3.20 -0.54
N LYS A 602 30.99 -1.88 -0.70
CA LYS A 602 31.94 -0.89 -0.17
C LYS A 602 31.19 0.20 0.59
N ARG A 603 31.81 0.73 1.64
CA ARG A 603 31.27 1.90 2.35
C ARG A 603 31.28 3.13 1.44
N ILE A 604 30.34 4.04 1.66
CA ILE A 604 30.23 5.33 0.97
C ILE A 604 30.26 6.41 2.05
N PRO A 605 31.45 6.93 2.41
CA PRO A 605 31.59 7.90 3.50
C PRO A 605 30.79 9.20 3.31
N SER A 606 30.49 9.57 2.07
CA SER A 606 29.67 10.74 1.75
C SER A 606 28.16 10.54 1.93
N TRP A 607 27.69 9.29 2.05
CA TRP A 607 26.30 9.00 2.35
C TRP A 607 26.12 8.99 3.87
N THR A 608 25.54 10.06 4.38
CA THR A 608 25.49 10.39 5.81
C THR A 608 24.07 10.73 6.25
N ILE A 609 23.89 11.01 7.54
CA ILE A 609 22.67 11.57 8.10
C ILE A 609 22.53 13.02 7.66
N ASP A 610 21.31 13.45 7.36
CA ASP A 610 20.99 14.80 6.92
C ASP A 610 21.23 15.86 8.02
N ASP A 611 20.84 17.09 7.74
CA ASP A 611 21.02 18.23 8.66
C ASP A 611 20.14 18.14 9.90
N ASN A 612 18.97 17.50 9.84
CA ASN A 612 18.05 17.38 10.99
C ASN A 612 18.50 16.31 12.00
N LYS A 613 19.48 15.47 11.62
CA LYS A 613 20.06 14.40 12.46
C LYS A 613 19.12 13.25 12.76
N ILE A 614 18.01 13.14 12.03
CA ILE A 614 16.97 12.11 12.17
C ILE A 614 16.92 11.18 10.96
N ALA A 615 17.04 11.69 9.73
CA ALA A 615 16.99 10.86 8.53
C ALA A 615 18.35 10.72 7.84
N ALA A 616 18.55 9.62 7.12
CA ALA A 616 19.64 9.57 6.14
C ALA A 616 19.40 10.61 5.04
N LEU A 617 20.47 11.08 4.39
CA LEU A 617 20.32 11.63 3.04
C LEU A 617 19.71 10.56 2.12
N ASP A 618 18.92 10.97 1.13
CA ASP A 618 18.38 10.04 0.14
C ASP A 618 19.53 9.28 -0.56
N VAL A 619 19.22 8.08 -1.06
CA VAL A 619 20.20 7.19 -1.68
C VAL A 619 20.96 7.94 -2.79
N PRO A 620 22.29 7.91 -2.83
CA PRO A 620 23.04 8.67 -3.82
C PRO A 620 22.75 8.21 -5.26
N PHE A 621 22.88 9.14 -6.22
CA PHE A 621 22.80 8.80 -7.63
C PHE A 621 23.85 7.75 -8.01
N SER A 622 23.38 6.65 -8.60
CA SER A 622 24.18 5.48 -8.91
C SER A 622 24.64 5.44 -10.37
N PRO A 623 25.82 4.85 -10.63
CA PRO A 623 26.75 4.26 -9.65
C PRO A 623 27.60 5.29 -8.90
N VAL A 624 28.15 4.90 -7.75
CA VAL A 624 28.97 5.73 -6.85
C VAL A 624 30.39 5.18 -6.77
N ALA A 625 31.39 6.06 -6.83
CA ALA A 625 32.79 5.66 -6.61
C ALA A 625 33.08 5.54 -5.11
N SER A 626 33.83 4.50 -4.72
CA SER A 626 34.36 4.36 -3.36
C SER A 626 35.77 3.76 -3.36
N ALA A 627 36.67 4.44 -2.66
CA ALA A 627 38.04 3.98 -2.39
C ALA A 627 38.12 3.05 -1.18
N GLU A 628 37.01 2.87 -0.45
CA GLU A 628 36.96 1.99 0.72
C GLU A 628 37.24 0.53 0.35
N LYS A 629 37.66 -0.25 1.34
CA LYS A 629 37.89 -1.68 1.17
C LYS A 629 36.58 -2.40 0.82
N THR A 630 36.70 -3.48 0.04
CA THR A 630 35.57 -4.38 -0.20
C THR A 630 35.28 -5.18 1.07
N GLU A 631 34.02 -5.20 1.48
CA GLU A 631 33.50 -5.95 2.63
C GLU A 631 32.43 -6.94 2.16
N GLU A 632 32.30 -8.09 2.83
CA GLU A 632 31.10 -8.92 2.71
C GLU A 632 30.02 -8.35 3.64
N VAL A 633 28.82 -8.13 3.12
CA VAL A 633 27.65 -7.73 3.89
C VAL A 633 26.58 -8.82 3.81
N THR A 634 25.73 -8.87 4.83
CA THR A 634 24.57 -9.79 4.88
C THR A 634 23.29 -8.99 4.67
N LEU A 635 22.42 -9.47 3.79
CA LEU A 635 21.06 -9.00 3.66
C LEU A 635 20.09 -10.04 4.23
N VAL A 636 19.07 -9.57 4.92
CA VAL A 636 17.97 -10.36 5.48
C VAL A 636 16.63 -9.91 4.88
N PRO A 637 15.55 -10.69 4.98
CA PRO A 637 14.25 -10.26 4.49
C PRO A 637 13.83 -8.92 5.12
N PHE A 638 13.21 -8.04 4.34
CA PHE A 638 12.81 -6.68 4.73
C PHE A 638 11.97 -6.66 6.02
N GLY A 639 11.04 -7.61 6.13
CA GLY A 639 10.19 -7.78 7.29
C GLY A 639 10.92 -8.16 8.58
N SER A 640 12.19 -8.58 8.50
CA SER A 640 12.97 -9.04 9.64
C SER A 640 13.70 -7.92 10.40
N GLU A 641 13.83 -6.73 9.80
CA GLU A 641 14.58 -5.60 10.35
C GLU A 641 13.69 -4.61 11.11
N ASN A 642 14.28 -3.85 12.06
CA ASN A 642 13.72 -2.60 12.57
C ASN A 642 14.43 -1.39 11.91
N LEU A 643 15.77 -1.43 11.80
CA LEU A 643 16.56 -0.50 10.98
C LEU A 643 16.83 -1.09 9.59
N ARG A 644 16.65 -0.29 8.54
CA ARG A 644 16.64 -0.80 7.15
C ARG A 644 17.50 0.03 6.23
N VAL A 645 18.24 -0.66 5.36
CA VAL A 645 18.67 -0.12 4.07
C VAL A 645 18.28 -1.16 3.02
N THR A 646 17.39 -0.79 2.11
CA THR A 646 16.83 -1.67 1.08
C THR A 646 17.03 -1.11 -0.33
N ILE A 647 17.16 0.21 -0.44
CA ILE A 647 17.53 0.87 -1.68
C ILE A 647 19.01 1.22 -1.60
N PHE A 648 19.82 0.46 -2.33
CA PHE A 648 21.26 0.57 -2.30
C PHE A 648 21.80 1.27 -3.54
N PRO A 649 22.78 2.16 -3.39
CA PRO A 649 23.54 2.57 -4.54
C PRO A 649 24.42 1.41 -5.03
N THR A 650 24.83 1.46 -6.30
CA THR A 650 25.80 0.50 -6.85
C THR A 650 27.18 1.11 -6.92
N ILE A 651 28.23 0.31 -6.71
CA ILE A 651 29.63 0.78 -6.81
C ILE A 651 30.07 0.78 -8.28
N GLY A 652 30.63 1.90 -8.73
CA GLY A 652 31.15 2.04 -10.09
C GLY A 652 31.60 3.47 -10.39
N LYS A 653 31.94 3.74 -11.66
CA LYS A 653 32.30 5.09 -12.12
C LYS A 653 31.03 5.93 -12.27
N PRO A 654 30.87 7.07 -11.57
CA PRO A 654 29.68 7.92 -11.70
C PRO A 654 29.44 8.37 -13.13
N GLN A 655 28.16 8.35 -13.55
CA GLN A 655 27.73 8.69 -14.91
C GLN A 655 26.64 9.76 -14.86
N TYR A 656 27.05 11.00 -14.61
CA TYR A 656 26.13 12.14 -14.61
C TYR A 656 25.92 12.70 -16.02
N ILE A 657 24.72 13.20 -16.27
CA ILE A 657 24.44 14.08 -17.41
C ILE A 657 25.12 15.42 -17.15
N THR A 658 26.08 15.78 -18.00
CA THR A 658 26.95 16.97 -17.83
C THR A 658 26.90 17.93 -19.02
N SER A 659 26.33 17.52 -20.15
CA SER A 659 26.30 18.29 -21.40
C SER A 659 24.98 19.00 -21.63
N SER A 660 23.86 18.28 -21.64
CA SER A 660 22.53 18.85 -21.79
C SER A 660 21.44 18.00 -21.14
N TYR A 661 20.37 18.65 -20.67
CA TYR A 661 19.18 18.03 -20.09
C TYR A 661 17.93 18.76 -20.59
N LYS A 662 16.88 18.02 -20.94
CA LYS A 662 15.60 18.59 -21.37
C LYS A 662 14.41 17.82 -20.81
N GLU A 663 13.35 18.53 -20.44
CA GLU A 663 12.07 17.96 -20.04
C GLU A 663 10.93 18.93 -20.43
N THR A 664 9.88 18.41 -21.08
CA THR A 664 8.73 19.18 -21.61
C THR A 664 7.39 18.69 -21.06
N PHE A 665 7.38 17.64 -20.23
CA PHE A 665 6.19 17.08 -19.59
C PHE A 665 5.02 16.75 -20.53
N ASP A 666 5.28 16.63 -21.84
CA ASP A 666 4.28 16.48 -22.91
C ASP A 666 3.39 15.24 -22.75
N ASN A 667 3.87 14.24 -22.01
CA ASN A 667 3.17 12.98 -21.73
C ASN A 667 2.33 13.02 -20.44
N ASN A 668 2.24 14.17 -19.75
CA ASN A 668 1.54 14.32 -18.47
C ASN A 668 1.93 13.28 -17.41
N SER A 669 3.16 12.79 -17.45
CA SER A 669 3.66 11.77 -16.52
C SER A 669 4.88 12.27 -15.79
N MET A 670 5.08 11.82 -14.55
CA MET A 670 6.24 12.22 -13.77
C MET A 670 7.54 11.60 -14.33
N PRO A 671 8.55 12.39 -14.71
CA PRO A 671 9.81 11.86 -15.21
C PRO A 671 10.57 11.12 -14.09
N GLN A 672 11.06 9.92 -14.39
CA GLN A 672 11.88 9.13 -13.44
C GLN A 672 13.22 9.79 -13.08
N SER A 673 13.64 10.80 -13.85
CA SER A 673 14.86 11.56 -13.58
C SER A 673 14.70 12.58 -12.44
N LEU A 674 13.46 12.88 -12.05
CA LEU A 674 13.11 13.88 -11.05
C LEU A 674 12.75 13.23 -9.71
N VAL A 675 13.39 13.68 -8.63
CA VAL A 675 13.21 13.16 -7.27
C VAL A 675 12.64 14.22 -6.35
N PHE A 676 11.63 13.86 -5.57
CA PHE A 676 10.90 14.78 -4.71
C PHE A 676 11.57 14.87 -3.34
N TYR A 677 11.65 16.09 -2.82
CA TYR A 677 12.05 16.34 -1.45
C TYR A 677 11.03 17.27 -0.81
N GLY A 678 10.06 16.67 -0.10
CA GLY A 678 8.92 17.34 0.53
C GLY A 678 7.82 17.73 -0.45
N GLY A 679 6.63 17.96 0.09
CA GLY A 679 5.44 18.41 -0.64
C GLY A 679 4.94 17.45 -1.72
N GLY A 680 3.85 17.83 -2.38
CA GLY A 680 3.30 17.05 -3.50
C GLY A 680 3.65 17.67 -4.85
N TRP A 681 3.87 16.82 -5.85
CA TRP A 681 4.12 17.21 -7.23
C TRP A 681 3.31 16.32 -8.17
N PHE A 682 2.79 16.89 -9.26
CA PHE A 682 2.03 16.16 -10.26
C PHE A 682 2.18 16.80 -11.63
N CYS A 683 1.94 16.03 -12.69
CA CYS A 683 1.91 16.55 -14.05
C CYS A 683 0.46 16.75 -14.50
N LYS A 684 0.20 17.88 -15.16
CA LYS A 684 -1.09 18.23 -15.76
C LYS A 684 -0.86 19.31 -16.82
N ASP A 685 -1.65 19.29 -17.89
CA ASP A 685 -1.61 20.32 -18.94
C ASP A 685 -0.20 20.54 -19.52
N LYS A 686 0.56 19.44 -19.67
CA LYS A 686 1.94 19.39 -20.15
C LYS A 686 2.94 20.20 -19.31
N ALA A 687 2.66 20.34 -18.02
CA ALA A 687 3.54 21.00 -17.07
C ALA A 687 3.61 20.20 -15.77
N ILE A 688 4.70 20.37 -15.03
CA ILE A 688 4.77 19.94 -13.63
C ILE A 688 4.17 21.01 -12.73
N HIS A 689 3.41 20.60 -11.73
CA HIS A 689 2.73 21.46 -10.76
C HIS A 689 3.09 21.04 -9.34
N THR A 690 3.19 22.02 -8.45
CA THR A 690 3.15 21.75 -7.00
C THR A 690 1.72 21.49 -6.55
N ALA A 691 1.52 20.52 -5.67
CA ALA A 691 0.23 20.26 -5.03
C ALA A 691 -0.03 21.19 -3.85
N ALA A 692 -1.29 21.55 -3.63
CA ALA A 692 -1.71 22.25 -2.42
C ALA A 692 -1.81 21.30 -1.23
N ASN A 693 -1.36 21.75 -0.06
CA ASN A 693 -1.73 21.20 1.22
C ASN A 693 -3.10 21.73 1.66
N GLU A 694 -3.60 21.29 2.81
CA GLU A 694 -4.87 21.76 3.39
C GLU A 694 -4.90 23.27 3.61
N ASP A 695 -3.75 23.88 3.95
CA ASP A 695 -3.59 25.32 4.10
C ASP A 695 -3.62 26.10 2.75
N GLY A 696 -3.72 25.39 1.63
CA GLY A 696 -3.74 25.94 0.28
C GLY A 696 -2.37 26.24 -0.33
N LYS A 697 -1.27 25.89 0.34
CA LYS A 697 0.11 26.18 -0.10
C LYS A 697 0.85 24.91 -0.50
N SER A 698 1.95 25.04 -1.24
CA SER A 698 2.77 23.89 -1.69
C SER A 698 3.67 23.27 -0.62
N GLY A 699 3.70 23.86 0.58
CA GLY A 699 4.68 23.54 1.63
C GLY A 699 5.91 24.46 1.57
N ARG A 700 6.79 24.34 2.57
CA ARG A 700 7.91 25.26 2.77
C ARG A 700 9.18 24.70 2.14
N GLY A 701 9.49 25.13 0.92
CA GLY A 701 10.71 24.77 0.16
C GLY A 701 10.68 23.34 -0.39
N THR A 702 9.48 22.89 -0.75
CA THR A 702 9.22 21.72 -1.59
C THR A 702 10.07 21.81 -2.84
N LYS A 703 10.80 20.74 -3.16
CA LYS A 703 11.74 20.74 -4.28
C LYS A 703 11.70 19.42 -5.06
N VAL A 704 12.01 19.52 -6.35
CA VAL A 704 12.16 18.38 -7.24
C VAL A 704 13.49 18.50 -7.98
N ILE A 705 14.35 17.49 -7.88
CA ILE A 705 15.75 17.56 -8.32
C ILE A 705 16.03 16.49 -9.37
N ALA A 706 16.68 16.89 -10.46
CA ALA A 706 17.25 15.98 -11.45
C ALA A 706 18.60 15.46 -10.96
N THR A 707 18.61 14.54 -9.99
CA THR A 707 19.80 14.07 -9.27
C THR A 707 20.87 13.42 -10.16
N GLY A 708 20.47 12.90 -11.32
CA GLY A 708 21.37 12.36 -12.34
C GLY A 708 22.12 13.40 -13.17
N THR A 709 21.93 14.69 -12.89
CA THR A 709 22.62 15.80 -13.56
C THR A 709 23.77 16.33 -12.73
N ARG A 710 24.81 16.85 -13.41
CA ARG A 710 25.94 17.53 -12.77
C ARG A 710 26.49 18.60 -13.70
N PHE A 711 26.13 19.85 -13.46
CA PHE A 711 26.58 20.98 -14.27
C PHE A 711 27.55 21.88 -13.50
N SER A 712 28.47 22.52 -14.21
CA SER A 712 29.38 23.54 -13.66
C SER A 712 29.03 24.90 -14.30
N ASN A 713 29.55 25.18 -15.50
CA ASN A 713 29.10 26.30 -16.32
C ASN A 713 27.88 25.87 -17.12
N LEU A 714 26.82 26.67 -17.11
CA LEU A 714 25.54 26.27 -17.68
C LEU A 714 24.67 27.46 -18.09
N THR A 715 23.83 27.21 -19.08
CA THR A 715 22.60 27.96 -19.32
C THR A 715 21.42 27.09 -18.90
N TYR A 716 20.61 27.54 -17.94
CA TYR A 716 19.38 26.87 -17.50
C TYR A 716 18.19 27.75 -17.85
N THR A 717 17.31 27.23 -18.71
CA THR A 717 16.05 27.84 -19.11
C THR A 717 14.88 26.98 -18.65
N ALA A 718 13.80 27.61 -18.16
CA ALA A 718 12.50 26.97 -18.00
C ALA A 718 11.40 28.04 -17.98
N ASP A 719 10.20 27.64 -18.33
CA ASP A 719 9.00 28.45 -18.18
C ASP A 719 8.43 28.22 -16.77
N VAL A 720 8.23 29.29 -16.00
CA VAL A 720 7.79 29.22 -14.60
C VAL A 720 6.60 30.14 -14.39
N SER A 721 5.54 29.61 -13.77
CA SER A 721 4.38 30.37 -13.32
C SER A 721 4.22 30.25 -11.80
N VAL A 722 3.99 31.38 -11.14
CA VAL A 722 3.67 31.46 -9.71
C VAL A 722 2.19 31.77 -9.58
N ASN A 723 1.43 30.84 -9.00
CA ASN A 723 -0.04 30.80 -9.04
C ASN A 723 -0.67 31.14 -7.68
N SER A 724 0.14 31.39 -6.64
CA SER A 724 -0.31 31.86 -5.33
C SER A 724 0.77 32.70 -4.63
N THR A 725 0.47 33.20 -3.42
CA THR A 725 1.44 33.86 -2.54
C THR A 725 2.64 32.96 -2.25
N GLY A 726 3.83 33.54 -2.14
CA GLY A 726 5.10 32.82 -1.99
C GLY A 726 6.02 32.99 -3.20
N ASP A 727 7.04 32.13 -3.30
CA ASP A 727 7.98 32.14 -4.42
C ASP A 727 8.21 30.74 -5.01
N ALA A 728 8.51 30.70 -6.31
CA ALA A 728 8.94 29.48 -7.00
C ALA A 728 9.95 29.79 -8.10
N GLY A 729 10.76 28.81 -8.48
CA GLY A 729 11.74 28.97 -9.53
C GLY A 729 12.77 27.85 -9.62
N LEU A 730 13.98 28.20 -10.03
CA LEU A 730 15.00 27.25 -10.48
C LEU A 730 16.09 27.09 -9.43
N VAL A 731 16.36 25.85 -9.03
CA VAL A 731 17.54 25.50 -8.22
C VAL A 731 18.63 24.87 -9.08
N PHE A 732 19.88 25.19 -8.82
CA PHE A 732 21.01 24.72 -9.63
C PHE A 732 22.30 24.63 -8.83
N ARG A 733 23.24 23.83 -9.34
CA ARG A 733 24.45 23.40 -8.64
C ARG A 733 24.13 22.80 -7.25
N VAL A 734 23.02 22.05 -7.17
CA VAL A 734 22.51 21.45 -5.94
C VAL A 734 23.33 20.21 -5.55
N THR A 735 23.64 20.10 -4.26
CA THR A 735 24.18 18.91 -3.59
C THR A 735 23.46 18.71 -2.26
N GLU A 736 23.48 17.48 -1.71
CA GLU A 736 22.90 17.17 -0.40
C GLU A 736 21.44 17.63 -0.25
N ALA A 737 20.63 17.43 -1.30
CA ALA A 737 19.20 17.72 -1.22
C ALA A 737 18.54 16.82 -0.18
N ALA A 738 17.76 17.43 0.70
CA ALA A 738 16.98 16.77 1.73
C ALA A 738 15.59 17.44 1.87
N ILE A 739 14.71 16.87 2.68
CA ILE A 739 13.40 17.45 2.96
C ILE A 739 13.57 18.64 3.91
N GLY A 740 12.87 19.75 3.63
CA GLY A 740 12.95 20.99 4.42
C GLY A 740 13.26 22.22 3.55
N SER A 741 12.99 23.41 4.07
CA SER A 741 12.90 24.63 3.24
C SER A 741 14.16 24.98 2.47
N ASP A 742 15.28 24.99 3.18
CA ASP A 742 16.61 25.32 2.66
C ASP A 742 17.57 24.15 2.88
N ALA A 743 17.02 22.95 3.01
CA ALA A 743 17.75 21.69 3.22
C ALA A 743 18.35 21.21 1.89
N TYR A 744 19.38 21.94 1.43
CA TYR A 744 20.25 21.61 0.31
C TYR A 744 21.45 22.58 0.31
N LYS A 745 22.51 22.22 -0.40
CA LYS A 745 23.63 23.12 -0.74
C LYS A 745 23.55 23.50 -2.20
N GLY A 746 23.36 24.77 -2.53
CA GLY A 746 23.26 25.21 -3.93
C GLY A 746 22.65 26.61 -4.09
N TYR A 747 22.39 26.99 -5.34
CA TYR A 747 21.79 28.28 -5.68
C TYR A 747 20.31 28.16 -6.06
N TYR A 748 19.61 29.27 -5.94
CA TYR A 748 18.20 29.40 -6.30
C TYR A 748 17.91 30.78 -6.90
N VAL A 749 17.12 30.78 -7.98
CA VAL A 749 16.46 31.98 -8.51
C VAL A 749 14.96 31.81 -8.32
N GLY A 750 14.37 32.64 -7.48
CA GLY A 750 12.94 32.61 -7.15
C GLY A 750 12.20 33.83 -7.68
N LEU A 751 11.01 33.58 -8.22
CA LEU A 751 10.06 34.60 -8.65
C LEU A 751 8.99 34.73 -7.56
N ASN A 752 8.73 35.94 -7.09
CA ASN A 752 7.63 36.24 -6.17
C ASN A 752 6.67 37.24 -6.82
N ALA A 753 5.52 36.75 -7.25
CA ALA A 753 4.50 37.54 -7.94
C ALA A 753 3.72 38.48 -7.00
N GLU A 754 3.68 38.19 -5.70
CA GLU A 754 3.03 39.04 -4.70
C GLU A 754 3.83 40.32 -4.44
N THR A 755 5.15 40.20 -4.31
CA THR A 755 6.04 41.34 -4.02
C THR A 755 6.62 41.99 -5.28
N GLY A 756 6.43 41.38 -6.45
CA GLY A 756 7.04 41.81 -7.71
C GLY A 756 8.57 41.77 -7.66
N THR A 757 9.14 40.73 -7.05
CA THR A 757 10.60 40.60 -6.88
C THR A 757 11.14 39.30 -7.45
N ILE A 758 12.31 39.39 -8.06
CA ILE A 758 13.15 38.25 -8.40
C ILE A 758 14.32 38.24 -7.42
N GLN A 759 14.59 37.08 -6.83
CA GLN A 759 15.69 36.90 -5.89
C GLN A 759 16.66 35.84 -6.40
N PHE A 760 17.95 36.16 -6.34
CA PHE A 760 19.04 35.21 -6.50
C PHE A 760 19.72 35.03 -5.15
N GLY A 761 19.86 33.78 -4.72
CA GLY A 761 20.49 33.46 -3.45
C GLY A 761 20.99 32.03 -3.39
N LYS A 762 21.41 31.64 -2.19
CA LYS A 762 22.00 30.33 -1.91
C LYS A 762 21.47 29.75 -0.61
N ALA A 763 21.48 28.42 -0.55
CA ALA A 763 21.14 27.66 0.65
C ALA A 763 22.35 26.82 1.10
N SER A 764 22.55 26.75 2.42
CA SER A 764 23.52 25.87 3.08
C SER A 764 23.08 25.59 4.50
N ASN A 765 23.16 24.35 4.96
CA ASN A 765 22.86 23.96 6.36
C ASN A 765 21.51 24.51 6.84
N SER A 766 20.46 24.40 6.01
CA SER A 766 19.13 24.94 6.28
C SER A 766 19.07 26.46 6.51
N LYS A 767 19.98 27.23 5.91
CA LYS A 767 19.98 28.70 5.93
C LYS A 767 19.91 29.27 4.53
N TRP A 768 19.00 30.22 4.34
CA TRP A 768 18.87 31.02 3.12
C TRP A 768 19.70 32.31 3.18
N VAL A 769 20.42 32.62 2.10
CA VAL A 769 21.18 33.87 1.94
C VAL A 769 20.84 34.49 0.58
N VAL A 770 20.26 35.69 0.60
CA VAL A 770 20.04 36.49 -0.61
C VAL A 770 21.37 37.09 -1.06
N ILE A 771 21.75 36.85 -2.31
CA ILE A 771 22.96 37.44 -2.93
C ILE A 771 22.59 38.71 -3.69
N SER A 772 21.48 38.69 -4.43
CA SER A 772 20.98 39.84 -5.18
C SER A 772 19.47 39.75 -5.36
N SER A 773 18.82 40.91 -5.52
CA SER A 773 17.38 40.99 -5.79
C SER A 773 17.07 42.16 -6.71
N ALA A 774 16.00 42.03 -7.49
CA ALA A 774 15.53 43.07 -8.39
C ALA A 774 14.00 43.14 -8.39
N LYS A 775 13.46 44.33 -8.64
CA LYS A 775 12.03 44.52 -8.92
C LYS A 775 11.75 44.16 -10.36
N TYR A 776 10.68 43.39 -10.57
CA TYR A 776 10.20 42.99 -11.89
C TYR A 776 8.67 42.87 -11.83
N PRO A 777 7.91 43.35 -12.84
CA PRO A 777 6.45 43.34 -12.83
C PRO A 777 5.90 41.92 -13.06
N LEU A 778 6.10 41.05 -12.08
CA LEU A 778 5.58 39.70 -12.05
C LEU A 778 4.08 39.74 -11.76
N GLU A 779 3.34 38.83 -12.39
CA GLU A 779 1.89 38.70 -12.26
C GLU A 779 1.59 37.24 -11.91
N MET A 780 0.61 37.01 -11.03
CA MET A 780 0.18 35.65 -10.70
C MET A 780 -0.42 34.95 -11.92
N ASN A 781 -0.24 33.63 -12.02
CA ASN A 781 -0.77 32.78 -13.11
C ASN A 781 -0.21 33.11 -14.50
N LYS A 782 0.82 33.94 -14.59
CA LYS A 782 1.52 34.24 -15.84
C LYS A 782 2.83 33.47 -15.89
N SER A 783 3.07 32.81 -17.02
CA SER A 783 4.31 32.09 -17.27
C SER A 783 5.41 33.06 -17.69
N TYR A 784 6.60 32.89 -17.11
CA TYR A 784 7.81 33.65 -17.42
C TYR A 784 8.92 32.69 -17.82
N LYS A 785 9.57 32.97 -18.96
CA LYS A 785 10.76 32.22 -19.36
C LYS A 785 11.96 32.73 -18.57
N VAL A 786 12.41 31.94 -17.60
CA VAL A 786 13.56 32.24 -16.75
C VAL A 786 14.81 31.64 -17.37
N THR A 787 15.83 32.46 -17.62
CA THR A 787 17.14 31.99 -18.13
C THR A 787 18.26 32.39 -17.18
N ILE A 788 19.03 31.42 -16.71
CA ILE A 788 20.19 31.59 -15.84
C ILE A 788 21.44 31.22 -16.63
N LYS A 789 22.38 32.16 -16.78
CA LYS A 789 23.73 31.89 -17.27
C LYS A 789 24.70 31.91 -16.10
N ALA A 790 25.22 30.75 -15.73
CA ALA A 790 26.23 30.61 -14.69
C ALA A 790 27.57 30.25 -15.33
N VAL A 791 28.55 31.15 -15.25
CA VAL A 791 29.92 30.95 -15.77
C VAL A 791 30.91 31.24 -14.67
N ASN A 792 31.61 30.20 -14.21
CA ASN A 792 32.46 30.22 -13.03
C ASN A 792 31.67 30.77 -11.83
N ASP A 793 32.06 31.95 -11.35
CA ASP A 793 31.48 32.63 -10.19
C ASP A 793 30.49 33.74 -10.59
N LYS A 794 30.23 33.96 -11.89
CA LYS A 794 29.30 34.99 -12.38
C LYS A 794 27.96 34.37 -12.75
N PHE A 795 26.88 35.02 -12.32
CA PHE A 795 25.50 34.63 -12.59
C PHE A 795 24.75 35.80 -13.21
N ASP A 796 24.20 35.58 -14.39
CA ASP A 796 23.31 36.51 -15.08
C ASP A 796 21.92 35.85 -15.23
N VAL A 797 20.87 36.54 -14.78
CA VAL A 797 19.47 36.08 -14.84
C VAL A 797 18.68 36.97 -15.80
N PHE A 798 17.97 36.35 -16.73
CA PHE A 798 17.13 37.00 -17.73
C PHE A 798 15.70 36.48 -17.62
N ILE A 799 14.74 37.34 -17.95
CA ILE A 799 13.32 37.00 -18.02
C ILE A 799 12.82 37.31 -19.43
N ASN A 800 12.03 36.41 -20.02
CA ASN A 800 11.39 36.59 -21.33
C ASN A 800 12.35 37.00 -22.46
N ASP A 801 13.54 36.40 -22.47
CA ASP A 801 14.61 36.67 -23.46
C ASP A 801 15.05 38.14 -23.54
N GLU A 802 14.87 38.91 -22.47
CA GLU A 802 15.38 40.28 -22.39
C GLU A 802 16.88 40.36 -22.67
N LYS A 803 17.31 41.40 -23.39
CA LYS A 803 18.72 41.57 -23.76
C LYS A 803 19.63 41.90 -22.57
N LYS A 804 19.06 42.50 -21.51
CA LYS A 804 19.79 42.89 -20.30
C LYS A 804 19.42 41.93 -19.17
N ALA A 805 20.43 41.50 -18.42
CA ALA A 805 20.19 40.69 -17.24
C ALA A 805 19.43 41.52 -16.18
N VAL A 806 18.34 40.97 -15.66
CA VAL A 806 17.57 41.55 -14.55
C VAL A 806 18.37 41.47 -13.26
N ILE A 807 19.15 40.39 -13.08
CA ILE A 807 20.13 40.23 -12.01
C ILE A 807 21.48 39.88 -12.64
N SER A 808 22.54 40.56 -12.19
CA SER A 808 23.93 40.15 -12.43
C SER A 808 24.67 40.17 -11.10
N ALA A 809 25.23 39.03 -10.70
CA ALA A 809 25.84 38.85 -9.38
C ALA A 809 27.05 37.91 -9.45
N LYS A 810 27.83 37.87 -8.37
CA LYS A 810 28.96 36.94 -8.21
C LYS A 810 28.92 36.21 -6.89
N ASP A 811 29.23 34.92 -6.92
CA ASP A 811 29.43 34.05 -5.75
C ASP A 811 30.24 32.80 -6.17
N SER A 812 31.13 32.32 -5.30
CA SER A 812 32.07 31.24 -5.62
C SER A 812 31.88 29.97 -4.79
N GLU A 813 30.84 29.91 -3.95
CA GLU A 813 30.68 28.84 -2.97
C GLU A 813 30.35 27.49 -3.64
N TYR A 814 29.36 27.47 -4.54
CA TYR A 814 28.96 26.24 -5.23
C TYR A 814 29.42 26.23 -6.68
N LYS A 815 30.32 25.30 -7.00
CA LYS A 815 30.93 25.19 -8.34
C LYS A 815 30.19 24.23 -9.26
N THR A 816 29.61 23.16 -8.71
CA THR A 816 28.92 22.14 -9.51
C THR A 816 27.85 21.41 -8.71
N GLY A 817 26.81 20.92 -9.39
CA GLY A 817 25.76 20.13 -8.78
C GLY A 817 24.60 19.89 -9.74
N SER A 818 23.52 19.33 -9.22
CA SER A 818 22.30 19.03 -9.96
C SER A 818 21.43 20.27 -10.19
N ILE A 819 20.46 20.14 -11.08
CA ILE A 819 19.42 21.14 -11.36
C ILE A 819 18.07 20.66 -10.86
N GLY A 820 17.12 21.58 -10.72
CA GLY A 820 15.75 21.25 -10.34
C GLY A 820 14.86 22.47 -10.20
N LEU A 821 13.72 22.27 -9.55
CA LEU A 821 12.74 23.30 -9.23
C LEU A 821 12.53 23.37 -7.71
N ARG A 822 12.18 24.54 -7.22
CA ARG A 822 11.79 24.76 -5.82
C ARG A 822 10.59 25.69 -5.76
N ALA A 823 9.70 25.41 -4.80
CA ALA A 823 8.62 26.30 -4.42
C ALA A 823 8.58 26.47 -2.90
N TYR A 824 8.33 27.69 -2.46
CA TYR A 824 8.19 28.05 -1.06
C TYR A 824 6.84 28.72 -0.84
N ASN A 825 5.91 27.97 -0.24
CA ASN A 825 4.51 28.35 0.01
C ASN A 825 3.69 28.68 -1.25
N ALA A 826 4.28 28.64 -2.44
CA ALA A 826 3.63 28.99 -3.69
C ALA A 826 3.14 27.74 -4.43
N LEU A 827 1.87 27.75 -4.83
CA LEU A 827 1.41 26.93 -5.94
C LEU A 827 2.09 27.45 -7.20
N ALA A 828 2.76 26.57 -7.93
CA ALA A 828 3.52 26.94 -9.11
C ALA A 828 3.45 25.83 -10.16
N SER A 829 3.70 26.21 -11.40
CA SER A 829 3.88 25.28 -12.50
C SER A 829 5.16 25.59 -13.26
N ALA A 830 5.77 24.56 -13.85
CA ALA A 830 6.93 24.72 -14.71
C ALA A 830 6.87 23.80 -15.94
N ASP A 831 7.47 24.26 -17.02
CA ASP A 831 7.59 23.53 -18.29
C ASP A 831 8.87 23.94 -19.03
N ASN A 832 9.19 23.25 -20.14
CA ASN A 832 10.28 23.56 -21.07
C ASN A 832 11.65 23.69 -20.38
N ILE A 833 11.92 22.79 -19.44
CA ILE A 833 13.21 22.72 -18.77
C ILE A 833 14.27 22.38 -19.82
N SER A 834 15.27 23.24 -19.97
CA SER A 834 16.42 23.03 -20.85
C SER A 834 17.69 23.53 -20.18
N VAL A 835 18.67 22.65 -20.04
CA VAL A 835 20.00 22.98 -19.51
C VAL A 835 21.05 22.59 -20.54
N THR A 836 22.01 23.49 -20.79
CA THR A 836 23.16 23.25 -21.68
C THR A 836 24.43 23.73 -20.99
N ALA A 837 25.48 22.91 -21.00
CA ALA A 837 26.80 23.29 -20.51
C ALA A 837 27.42 24.41 -21.37
N LEU A 838 28.18 25.30 -20.73
CA LEU A 838 28.86 26.43 -21.37
C LEU A 838 30.38 26.25 -21.45
#